data_AF-A0A7V0MJQ9-F1
#
_entry.id   AF-A0A7V0MJQ9-F1
#
_cell.length_a   1.000
_cell.length_b   1.000
_cell.length_c   1.000
_cell.angle_alpha   90.00
_cell.angle_beta   90.00
_cell.angle_gamma   90.00
#
_symmetry.space_group_name_H-M   'P 1'
#
loop_
_entity.id
_entity.type
_entity.pdbx_description
1 polymer ?
#
loop_
_entity_poly.entity_id
_entity_poly.type
_entity_poly.pdbx_seq_one_letter_code
_entity_poly.pdbx_strand_id
1 'polypeptide(L)'
;MGKVSKSIENLVTKQIQDHGIVVWYDPEQVYTDLVSRLELPKTTILKFDGSFFELRYRMEPLLEFVDEKENLCTDTGIPPRLLVYVPMDRASTHYALIEAEAAGVIMQPGATPWQRNTRLKVLAERVFKKIAPERARSIAKDVEDGRMTLEELDWLAEQTGGIGKLKLIFGTTSSIDIILKFLSSDKFDKQIVEKDAIHELANLIRTDFGIEIKSSDSVEQVREEFYRDLLLFEVVIKAGYEETPEKLSSIQLPEKERQREQILDLCHKWRNRLDLCESYIEAAQKTQAVIQLSDLGLEPLQLMNMETFPLIEAILVSWAEEKLLEGKDLQAVSDLASNRKSSFWALREPDFQLRWNLLKLATSVLLIASSIEEELKNLDDDVDDIIKAYTEGIKSDGGMKSQPWYMLDRCQRHLEHRYAMLDFQVEGDHDQLEKVIAYVRNRYVKVVTKCTEKFVRAFEKAKLKQTTLINQREIFSKKVHPLIGEVKTAYFLVDALRYEMGLELIEGLEDERFDVEATAAFAQLPTITEVGMASLVAGANTGLELVETGKSGVGIKAGDSILKDRSTRVKYFANLMHNENILVLKLNELMKPSKKRREDIAQADVILVTSQEIDRLGEEVEDEEEARRFMDEVLGKLRRAIRK
;
A
#
# COMPACT_ATOMS: atom_id res chain seq x y z
N MET A 1 35.54 -15.49 22.72
CA MET A 1 34.44 -16.41 23.10
C MET A 1 33.58 -15.72 24.14
N GLY A 2 32.26 -15.65 23.92
CA GLY A 2 31.38 -15.00 24.88
C GLY A 2 31.07 -15.88 26.09
N LYS A 3 30.27 -15.35 27.02
CA LYS A 3 30.07 -15.92 28.37
C LYS A 3 29.31 -17.25 28.37
N VAL A 4 28.39 -17.46 27.42
CA VAL A 4 27.64 -18.71 27.26
C VAL A 4 28.51 -19.76 26.58
N SER A 5 29.24 -19.39 25.52
CA SER A 5 30.23 -20.29 24.88
C SER A 5 31.30 -20.77 25.86
N LYS A 6 31.83 -19.86 26.69
CA LYS A 6 32.81 -20.22 27.73
C LYS A 6 32.21 -21.15 28.80
N SER A 7 30.91 -21.06 29.05
CA SER A 7 30.25 -21.96 30.02
C SER A 7 30.15 -23.39 29.51
N ILE A 8 29.91 -23.61 28.22
CA ILE A 8 29.87 -24.96 27.63
C ILE A 8 31.29 -25.53 27.48
N GLU A 9 32.26 -24.72 27.06
CA GLU A 9 33.68 -25.11 27.01
C GLU A 9 34.19 -25.62 28.35
N ASN A 10 33.92 -24.89 29.44
CA ASN A 10 34.29 -25.31 30.79
C ASN A 10 33.64 -26.64 31.20
N LEU A 11 32.40 -26.85 30.78
CA LEU A 11 31.64 -28.07 31.09
C LEU A 11 32.22 -29.28 30.36
N VAL A 12 32.51 -29.14 29.06
CA VAL A 12 33.19 -30.17 28.25
C VAL A 12 34.59 -30.46 28.79
N THR A 13 35.39 -29.41 29.03
CA THR A 13 36.76 -29.54 29.57
C THR A 13 36.78 -30.34 30.86
N LYS A 14 35.81 -30.08 31.76
CA LYS A 14 35.70 -30.82 33.01
C LYS A 14 35.34 -32.29 32.79
N GLN A 15 34.42 -32.60 31.88
CA GLN A 15 34.08 -33.99 31.57
C GLN A 15 35.28 -34.77 31.01
N ILE A 16 36.10 -34.13 30.17
CA ILE A 16 37.35 -34.71 29.62
C ILE A 16 38.38 -34.92 30.72
N GLN A 17 38.50 -33.99 31.68
CA GLN A 17 39.40 -34.17 32.84
C GLN A 17 38.96 -35.34 33.73
N ASP A 18 37.66 -35.51 33.93
CA ASP A 18 37.12 -36.50 34.86
C ASP A 18 37.04 -37.91 34.23
N HIS A 19 36.79 -38.03 32.92
CA HIS A 19 36.48 -39.31 32.26
C HIS A 19 37.40 -39.63 31.06
N GLY A 20 38.26 -38.69 30.63
CA GLY A 20 39.12 -38.82 29.45
C GLY A 20 38.37 -38.68 28.13
N ILE A 21 37.48 -39.62 27.84
CA ILE A 21 36.71 -39.70 26.58
C ILE A 21 35.33 -39.07 26.78
N VAL A 22 34.97 -38.12 25.92
CA VAL A 22 33.65 -37.49 25.89
C VAL A 22 33.04 -37.68 24.50
N VAL A 23 31.86 -38.29 24.45
CA VAL A 23 31.03 -38.35 23.23
C VAL A 23 29.91 -37.33 23.37
N TRP A 24 29.95 -36.28 22.55
CA TRP A 24 29.00 -35.16 22.58
C TRP A 24 28.07 -35.22 21.38
N TYR A 25 26.79 -35.49 21.66
CA TYR A 25 25.70 -35.44 20.68
C TYR A 25 25.03 -34.06 20.71
N ASP A 26 24.91 -33.44 19.54
CA ASP A 26 24.24 -32.15 19.31
C ASP A 26 23.21 -32.25 18.17
N PRO A 27 21.99 -32.76 18.44
CA PRO A 27 20.96 -32.91 17.41
C PRO A 27 20.48 -31.59 16.82
N GLU A 28 20.58 -30.49 17.57
CA GLU A 28 20.14 -29.15 17.16
C GLU A 28 21.25 -28.37 16.42
N GLN A 29 22.45 -28.96 16.31
CA GLN A 29 23.63 -28.40 15.63
C GLN A 29 24.09 -27.02 16.13
N VAL A 30 23.65 -26.63 17.34
CA VAL A 30 23.89 -25.33 17.98
C VAL A 30 25.38 -25.04 18.16
N TYR A 31 26.21 -26.07 18.34
CA TYR A 31 27.60 -25.94 18.75
C TYR A 31 28.61 -26.23 17.63
N THR A 32 28.15 -26.48 16.40
CA THR A 32 29.00 -26.90 15.27
C THR A 32 30.12 -25.89 14.98
N ASP A 33 29.80 -24.60 14.98
CA ASP A 33 30.76 -23.52 14.76
C ASP A 33 31.65 -23.28 15.98
N LEU A 34 31.16 -23.56 17.18
CA LEU A 34 31.95 -23.47 18.40
C LEU A 34 33.01 -24.59 18.43
N VAL A 35 32.65 -25.82 18.10
CA VAL A 35 33.55 -26.99 18.08
C VAL A 35 34.68 -26.82 17.08
N SER A 36 34.41 -26.18 15.94
CA SER A 36 35.43 -25.89 14.93
C SER A 36 36.47 -24.87 15.41
N ARG A 37 36.13 -24.08 16.46
CA ARG A 37 36.98 -23.03 17.07
C ARG A 37 37.47 -23.40 18.49
N LEU A 38 37.15 -24.59 18.98
CA LEU A 38 37.44 -25.02 20.35
C LEU A 38 38.91 -25.48 20.47
N GLU A 39 39.66 -24.83 21.35
CA GLU A 39 41.04 -25.22 21.68
C GLU A 39 41.09 -25.80 23.10
N LEU A 40 41.18 -27.13 23.19
CA LEU A 40 41.21 -27.85 24.47
C LEU A 40 42.64 -28.34 24.78
N PRO A 41 43.19 -28.11 25.98
CA PRO A 41 44.56 -28.48 26.30
C PRO A 41 44.80 -29.99 26.19
N LYS A 42 45.81 -30.38 25.40
CA LYS A 42 46.24 -31.78 25.21
C LYS A 42 45.08 -32.74 24.89
N THR A 43 44.09 -32.27 24.14
CA THR A 43 42.86 -33.01 23.85
C THR A 43 42.69 -33.16 22.34
N THR A 44 42.47 -34.38 21.87
CA THR A 44 42.15 -34.63 20.46
C THR A 44 40.64 -34.41 20.25
N ILE A 45 40.27 -33.61 19.25
CA ILE A 45 38.87 -33.37 18.89
C ILE A 45 38.59 -34.08 17.56
N LEU A 46 37.67 -35.04 17.56
CA LEU A 46 37.19 -35.73 16.37
C LEU A 46 35.74 -35.33 16.11
N LYS A 47 35.46 -34.78 14.92
CA LYS A 47 34.13 -34.40 14.48
C LYS A 47 33.62 -35.44 13.48
N PHE A 48 32.35 -35.82 13.59
CA PHE A 48 31.68 -36.60 12.57
C PHE A 48 31.60 -35.81 11.25
N ASP A 49 32.11 -36.41 10.18
CA ASP A 49 32.14 -35.84 8.82
C ASP A 49 31.61 -36.87 7.81
N GLY A 50 30.34 -37.23 7.94
CA GLY A 50 29.63 -38.08 6.97
C GLY A 50 29.83 -39.60 7.08
N SER A 51 30.90 -40.09 7.74
CA SER A 51 31.17 -41.53 7.87
C SER A 51 31.55 -41.95 9.29
N PHE A 52 30.77 -42.87 9.89
CA PHE A 52 31.10 -43.47 11.19
C PHE A 52 32.28 -44.44 11.10
N PHE A 53 32.49 -45.11 9.96
CA PHE A 53 33.65 -45.99 9.77
C PHE A 53 34.95 -45.19 9.79
N GLU A 54 34.96 -44.04 9.12
CA GLU A 54 36.13 -43.15 9.12
C GLU A 54 36.38 -42.54 10.49
N LEU A 55 35.31 -42.09 11.17
CA LEU A 55 35.41 -41.57 12.53
C LEU A 55 35.96 -42.62 13.50
N ARG A 56 35.49 -43.87 13.40
CA ARG A 56 35.98 -44.99 14.22
C ARG A 56 37.43 -45.32 13.91
N TYR A 57 37.82 -45.38 12.64
CA TYR A 57 39.21 -45.61 12.23
C TYR A 57 40.16 -44.55 12.79
N ARG A 58 39.75 -43.26 12.78
CA ARG A 58 40.55 -42.17 13.37
C ARG A 58 40.60 -42.21 14.89
N MET A 59 39.61 -42.83 15.52
CA MET A 59 39.50 -42.98 16.97
C MET A 59 40.29 -44.19 17.49
N GLU A 60 40.42 -45.24 16.68
CA GLU A 60 41.01 -46.53 17.04
C GLU A 60 42.42 -46.43 17.65
N PRO A 61 43.39 -45.67 17.09
CA PRO A 61 44.73 -45.53 17.70
C PRO A 61 44.73 -44.85 19.08
N LEU A 62 43.66 -44.12 19.42
CA LEU A 62 43.51 -43.46 20.72
C LEU A 62 42.89 -44.40 21.77
N LEU A 63 42.24 -45.47 21.33
CA LEU A 63 41.57 -46.47 22.18
C LEU A 63 42.35 -47.79 22.26
N GLU A 64 43.39 -47.97 21.44
CA GLU A 64 44.26 -49.14 21.44
C GLU A 64 45.15 -49.18 22.69
N PHE A 65 45.21 -50.36 23.30
CA PHE A 65 46.06 -50.63 24.48
C PHE A 65 47.35 -51.37 24.11
N VAL A 66 47.57 -51.58 22.81
CA VAL A 66 48.64 -52.40 22.26
C VAL A 66 49.33 -51.58 21.16
N ASP A 67 50.66 -51.52 21.18
CA ASP A 67 51.43 -50.84 20.15
C ASP A 67 51.52 -51.65 18.84
N GLU A 68 52.09 -51.05 17.78
CA GLU A 68 52.29 -51.70 16.47
C GLU A 68 53.10 -53.01 16.52
N LYS A 69 53.70 -53.35 17.67
CA LYS A 69 54.53 -54.54 17.92
C LYS A 69 53.86 -55.53 18.88
N GLU A 70 52.56 -55.41 19.10
CA GLU A 70 51.74 -56.24 19.99
C GLU A 70 52.10 -56.14 21.49
N ASN A 71 52.80 -55.08 21.93
CA ASN A 71 53.10 -54.87 23.36
C ASN A 71 52.06 -53.97 24.02
N LEU A 72 51.76 -54.22 25.30
CA LEU A 72 50.91 -53.33 26.09
C LEU A 72 51.56 -51.94 26.23
N CYS A 73 50.81 -50.89 25.91
CA CYS A 73 51.26 -49.51 26.09
C CYS A 73 51.62 -49.24 27.57
N THR A 74 52.72 -48.53 27.83
CA THR A 74 53.21 -48.28 29.20
C THR A 74 52.29 -47.36 30.02
N ASP A 75 51.38 -46.64 29.35
CA ASP A 75 50.50 -45.61 29.93
C ASP A 75 49.03 -46.06 30.02
N THR A 76 48.78 -47.38 30.11
CA THR A 76 47.43 -48.01 30.15
C THR A 76 46.51 -47.56 31.29
N GLY A 77 47.03 -46.81 32.29
CA GLY A 77 46.23 -46.24 33.39
C GLY A 77 45.75 -44.81 33.18
N ILE A 78 46.14 -44.14 32.09
CA ILE A 78 45.77 -42.75 31.80
C ILE A 78 44.74 -42.73 30.67
N PRO A 79 43.48 -42.39 30.93
CA PRO A 79 42.47 -42.36 29.88
C PRO A 79 42.80 -41.28 28.84
N PRO A 80 42.65 -41.56 27.54
CA PRO A 80 42.96 -40.61 26.48
C PRO A 80 42.06 -39.39 26.59
N ARG A 81 42.61 -38.19 26.36
CA ARG A 81 41.84 -36.93 26.35
C ARG A 81 41.22 -36.75 24.97
N LEU A 82 40.01 -37.25 24.80
CA LEU A 82 39.33 -37.32 23.51
C LEU A 82 37.94 -36.69 23.60
N LEU A 83 37.63 -35.77 22.69
CA LEU A 83 36.29 -35.27 22.44
C LEU A 83 35.81 -35.76 21.07
N VAL A 84 34.73 -36.54 21.05
CA VAL A 84 34.04 -36.96 19.82
C VAL A 84 32.75 -36.15 19.70
N TYR A 85 32.65 -35.28 18.70
CA TYR A 85 31.47 -34.45 18.45
C TYR A 85 30.64 -35.00 17.28
N VAL A 86 29.35 -35.21 17.53
CA VAL A 86 28.39 -35.76 16.57
C VAL A 86 27.19 -34.83 16.46
N PRO A 87 26.98 -34.13 15.32
CA PRO A 87 25.89 -33.17 15.13
C PRO A 87 24.55 -33.88 14.78
N MET A 88 24.22 -34.94 15.52
CA MET A 88 23.04 -35.78 15.32
C MET A 88 22.52 -36.32 16.65
N ASP A 89 21.26 -36.76 16.67
CA ASP A 89 20.71 -37.48 17.81
C ASP A 89 21.37 -38.86 17.98
N ARG A 90 21.60 -39.27 19.24
CA ARG A 90 22.26 -40.53 19.57
C ARG A 90 21.53 -41.75 19.00
N ALA A 91 20.20 -41.80 19.09
CA ALA A 91 19.42 -42.95 18.60
C ALA A 91 19.52 -43.07 17.07
N SER A 92 19.59 -41.95 16.36
CA SER A 92 19.75 -41.89 14.91
C SER A 92 21.12 -42.37 14.41
N THR A 93 22.11 -42.50 15.29
CA THR A 93 23.42 -43.06 14.95
C THR A 93 23.47 -44.59 14.95
N HIS A 94 22.35 -45.25 15.27
CA HIS A 94 22.31 -46.71 15.51
C HIS A 94 23.36 -47.18 16.53
N TYR A 95 23.74 -46.30 17.48
CA TYR A 95 24.75 -46.55 18.50
C TYR A 95 26.14 -46.93 17.93
N ALA A 96 26.52 -46.33 16.78
CA ALA A 96 27.76 -46.63 16.08
C ALA A 96 29.06 -46.41 16.90
N LEU A 97 28.97 -45.65 18.01
CA LEU A 97 30.08 -45.30 18.90
C LEU A 97 29.94 -45.92 20.30
N ILE A 98 29.13 -46.97 20.46
CA ILE A 98 28.81 -47.58 21.76
C ILE A 98 30.06 -47.96 22.58
N GLU A 99 31.16 -48.31 21.90
CA GLU A 99 32.44 -48.64 22.54
C GLU A 99 33.08 -47.42 23.22
N ALA A 100 33.10 -46.27 22.54
CA ALA A 100 33.61 -45.02 23.11
C ALA A 100 32.66 -44.45 24.17
N GLU A 101 31.35 -44.62 23.98
CA GLU A 101 30.33 -44.27 24.98
C GLU A 101 30.52 -45.06 26.28
N ALA A 102 30.84 -46.36 26.18
CA ALA A 102 31.05 -47.24 27.34
C ALA A 102 32.38 -46.96 28.05
N ALA A 103 33.42 -46.60 27.29
CA ALA A 103 34.74 -46.27 27.84
C ALA A 103 34.80 -44.86 28.47
N GLY A 104 33.92 -43.96 28.07
CA GLY A 104 33.94 -42.55 28.45
C GLY A 104 32.63 -42.05 29.07
N VAL A 105 32.23 -40.86 28.64
CA VAL A 105 30.99 -40.22 29.08
C VAL A 105 30.22 -39.60 27.91
N ILE A 106 28.89 -39.70 27.99
CA ILE A 106 27.97 -39.11 27.02
C ILE A 106 27.52 -37.73 27.51
N MET A 107 27.61 -36.75 26.61
CA MET A 107 27.02 -35.42 26.77
C MET A 107 25.96 -35.19 25.70
N GLN A 108 24.76 -34.78 26.11
CA GLN A 108 23.64 -34.55 25.20
C GLN A 108 22.57 -33.63 25.82
N PRO A 109 21.69 -33.00 25.03
CA PRO A 109 20.60 -32.19 25.56
C PRO A 109 19.70 -33.00 26.50
N GLY A 110 19.49 -32.50 27.72
CA GLY A 110 18.65 -33.18 28.72
C GLY A 110 19.32 -34.33 29.50
N ALA A 111 20.62 -34.57 29.31
CA ALA A 111 21.32 -35.60 30.07
C ALA A 111 21.28 -35.37 31.60
N THR A 112 21.26 -36.46 32.36
CA THR A 112 21.37 -36.46 33.83
C THR A 112 22.63 -37.24 34.21
N PRO A 113 23.52 -36.71 35.07
CA PRO A 113 23.42 -35.47 35.85
C PRO A 113 23.64 -34.18 35.02
N TRP A 114 23.28 -33.01 35.59
CA TRP A 114 23.23 -31.74 34.86
C TRP A 114 24.56 -31.30 34.24
N GLN A 115 25.69 -31.80 34.75
CA GLN A 115 27.04 -31.56 34.24
C GLN A 115 27.28 -32.19 32.87
N ARG A 116 26.37 -33.05 32.39
CA ARG A 116 26.39 -33.63 31.04
C ARG A 116 25.33 -33.03 30.12
N ASN A 117 24.50 -32.13 30.64
CA ASN A 117 23.38 -31.53 29.91
C ASN A 117 23.88 -30.35 29.05
N THR A 118 23.78 -30.52 27.74
CA THR A 118 24.21 -29.53 26.73
C THR A 118 23.06 -28.75 26.12
N ARG A 119 21.84 -28.80 26.69
CA ARG A 119 20.69 -28.04 26.18
C ARG A 119 20.93 -26.53 26.32
N LEU A 120 20.90 -25.80 25.19
CA LEU A 120 21.23 -24.37 25.14
C LEU A 120 20.38 -23.54 26.10
N LYS A 121 19.07 -23.78 26.16
CA LYS A 121 18.15 -23.14 27.12
C LYS A 121 18.66 -23.19 28.56
N VAL A 122 19.09 -24.38 29.02
CA VAL A 122 19.50 -24.61 30.41
C VAL A 122 20.83 -23.92 30.69
N LEU A 123 21.73 -23.91 29.71
CA LEU A 123 23.01 -23.22 29.79
C LEU A 123 22.82 -21.70 29.82
N ALA A 124 22.01 -21.16 28.90
CA ALA A 124 21.64 -19.76 28.85
C ALA A 124 21.00 -19.32 30.18
N GLU A 125 19.98 -20.03 30.66
CA GLU A 125 19.32 -19.71 31.92
C GLU A 125 20.31 -19.69 33.10
N ARG A 126 21.27 -20.62 33.14
CA ARG A 126 22.29 -20.68 34.20
C ARG A 126 23.27 -19.52 34.15
N VAL A 127 23.73 -19.14 32.95
CA VAL A 127 24.63 -17.99 32.76
C VAL A 127 23.89 -16.70 33.12
N PHE A 128 22.67 -16.51 32.61
CA PHE A 128 21.87 -15.32 32.88
C PHE A 128 21.32 -15.26 34.31
N LYS A 129 21.14 -16.38 35.02
CA LYS A 129 20.87 -16.36 36.47
C LYS A 129 21.96 -15.67 37.28
N LYS A 130 23.20 -15.67 36.80
CA LYS A 130 24.34 -14.99 37.46
C LYS A 130 24.50 -13.54 37.02
N ILE A 131 24.12 -13.21 35.79
CA ILE A 131 24.41 -11.89 35.17
C ILE A 131 23.16 -10.99 35.14
N ALA A 132 21.98 -11.55 34.89
CA ALA A 132 20.70 -10.85 34.83
C ALA A 132 19.55 -11.76 35.34
N PRO A 133 19.43 -11.96 36.66
CA PRO A 133 18.51 -12.94 37.27
C PRO A 133 17.05 -12.80 36.82
N GLU A 134 16.57 -11.56 36.69
CA GLU A 134 15.20 -11.21 36.31
C GLU A 134 14.84 -11.64 34.86
N ARG A 135 15.85 -11.73 33.97
CA ARG A 135 15.64 -12.08 32.55
C ARG A 135 15.97 -13.52 32.23
N ALA A 136 16.59 -14.25 33.15
CA ALA A 136 17.05 -15.60 32.88
C ALA A 136 15.93 -16.51 32.38
N ARG A 137 14.71 -16.39 32.95
CA ARG A 137 13.55 -17.18 32.54
C ARG A 137 12.97 -16.78 31.17
N SER A 138 12.98 -15.49 30.81
CA SER A 138 12.47 -15.06 29.50
C SER A 138 13.44 -15.45 28.39
N ILE A 139 14.74 -15.23 28.58
CA ILE A 139 15.79 -15.62 27.63
C ILE A 139 15.77 -17.14 27.44
N ALA A 140 15.60 -17.92 28.50
CA ALA A 140 15.45 -19.37 28.41
C ALA A 140 14.22 -19.78 27.57
N LYS A 141 13.14 -19.01 27.60
CA LYS A 141 11.95 -19.25 26.78
C LYS A 141 12.20 -18.90 25.32
N ASP A 142 12.84 -17.77 25.05
CA ASP A 142 13.13 -17.35 23.66
C ASP A 142 14.12 -18.30 22.96
N VAL A 143 15.06 -18.89 23.71
CA VAL A 143 15.92 -19.97 23.22
C VAL A 143 15.14 -21.26 22.92
N GLU A 144 14.13 -21.60 23.75
CA GLU A 144 13.26 -22.75 23.51
C GLU A 144 12.38 -22.58 22.27
N ASP A 145 11.90 -21.35 22.05
CA ASP A 145 11.11 -20.96 20.88
C ASP A 145 11.97 -20.83 19.61
N GLY A 146 13.29 -21.11 19.67
CA GLY A 146 14.22 -21.04 18.54
C GLY A 146 14.54 -19.62 18.06
N ARG A 147 14.24 -18.59 18.86
CA ARG A 147 14.41 -17.18 18.49
C ARG A 147 15.79 -16.60 18.80
N MET A 148 16.66 -17.36 19.47
CA MET A 148 17.97 -16.89 19.89
C MET A 148 19.04 -17.97 19.70
N THR A 149 20.10 -17.61 18.99
CA THR A 149 21.29 -18.42 18.73
C THR A 149 22.34 -18.28 19.82
N LEU A 150 23.34 -19.17 19.83
CA LEU A 150 24.47 -19.10 20.75
C LEU A 150 25.25 -17.77 20.62
N GLU A 151 25.44 -17.28 19.39
CA GLU A 151 26.19 -16.03 19.14
C GLU A 151 25.43 -14.80 19.65
N GLU A 152 24.10 -14.76 19.48
CA GLU A 152 23.24 -13.70 20.01
C GLU A 152 23.19 -13.70 21.54
N LEU A 153 23.19 -14.88 22.16
CA LEU A 153 23.26 -15.01 23.62
C LEU A 153 24.58 -14.52 24.19
N ASP A 154 25.69 -14.81 23.51
CA ASP A 154 27.02 -14.33 23.88
C ASP A 154 27.11 -12.80 23.77
N TRP A 155 26.60 -12.23 22.67
CA TRP A 155 26.48 -10.78 22.50
C TRP A 155 25.61 -10.15 23.58
N LEU A 156 24.43 -10.72 23.87
CA LEU A 156 23.52 -10.20 24.89
C LEU A 156 24.11 -10.28 26.31
N ALA A 157 24.93 -11.30 26.58
CA ALA A 157 25.67 -11.42 27.83
C ALA A 157 26.81 -10.39 27.97
N GLU A 158 27.30 -9.83 26.87
CA GLU A 158 28.25 -8.70 26.85
C GLU A 158 27.54 -7.35 27.02
N GLN A 159 26.33 -7.18 26.48
CA GLN A 159 25.54 -5.93 26.52
C GLN A 159 24.89 -5.62 27.88
N THR A 160 24.82 -6.58 28.81
CA THR A 160 24.15 -6.40 30.12
C THR A 160 24.82 -5.40 31.07
N GLY A 161 25.91 -4.75 30.66
CA GLY A 161 26.61 -3.69 31.42
C GLY A 161 26.29 -2.23 31.02
N GLY A 162 25.46 -1.95 30.01
CA GLY A 162 25.48 -0.64 29.33
C GLY A 162 24.26 0.30 29.36
N ILE A 163 23.06 -0.12 29.78
CA ILE A 163 21.80 0.69 29.65
C ILE A 163 21.19 1.04 31.02
N GLY A 164 22.04 1.20 32.04
CA GLY A 164 21.61 1.38 33.43
C GLY A 164 20.88 2.69 33.68
N LYS A 165 21.44 3.82 33.20
CA LYS A 165 20.86 5.15 33.44
C LYS A 165 19.69 5.41 32.50
N LEU A 166 19.78 4.98 31.24
CA LEU A 166 18.70 5.15 30.26
C LEU A 166 17.45 4.36 30.64
N LYS A 167 17.58 3.16 31.22
CA LYS A 167 16.43 2.41 31.76
C LYS A 167 15.70 3.18 32.84
N LEU A 168 16.43 3.87 33.72
CA LEU A 168 15.84 4.67 34.81
C LEU A 168 15.09 5.91 34.29
N ILE A 169 15.51 6.46 33.15
CA ILE A 169 14.91 7.65 32.53
C ILE A 169 13.67 7.26 31.71
N PHE A 170 13.80 6.27 30.83
CA PHE A 170 12.78 5.95 29.83
C PHE A 170 11.85 4.79 30.23
N GLY A 171 12.17 4.08 31.32
CA GLY A 171 11.37 2.98 31.86
C GLY A 171 11.39 1.70 31.01
N THR A 172 12.26 1.62 30.01
CA THR A 172 12.40 0.48 29.09
C THR A 172 13.87 0.20 28.82
N THR A 173 14.18 -0.99 28.30
CA THR A 173 15.52 -1.36 27.82
C THR A 173 15.55 -1.65 26.33
N SER A 174 14.42 -1.49 25.64
CA SER A 174 14.35 -1.56 24.19
C SER A 174 15.03 -0.31 23.63
N SER A 175 16.10 -0.49 22.86
CA SER A 175 16.87 0.61 22.31
C SER A 175 16.04 1.47 21.35
N ILE A 176 15.27 0.83 20.48
CA ILE A 176 14.32 1.50 19.57
C ILE A 176 13.32 2.36 20.37
N ASP A 177 12.73 1.85 21.45
CA ASP A 177 11.75 2.62 22.24
C ASP A 177 12.40 3.79 22.99
N ILE A 178 13.64 3.63 23.47
CA ILE A 178 14.41 4.71 24.09
C ILE A 178 14.64 5.82 23.06
N ILE A 179 15.12 5.46 21.87
CA ILE A 179 15.46 6.40 20.81
C ILE A 179 14.21 7.10 20.26
N LEU A 180 13.12 6.38 20.01
CA LEU A 180 11.87 6.99 19.58
C LEU A 180 11.34 8.01 20.60
N LYS A 181 11.40 7.69 21.91
CA LYS A 181 11.00 8.64 22.96
C LYS A 181 11.93 9.84 23.05
N PHE A 182 13.22 9.66 22.78
CA PHE A 182 14.22 10.73 22.77
C PHE A 182 14.04 11.68 21.57
N LEU A 183 13.80 11.11 20.38
CA LEU A 183 13.57 11.86 19.14
C LEU A 183 12.25 12.62 19.15
N SER A 184 11.21 12.05 19.74
CA SER A 184 9.86 12.60 19.70
C SER A 184 9.54 13.65 20.77
N SER A 185 10.38 13.81 21.79
CA SER A 185 10.07 14.73 22.90
C SER A 185 11.32 15.19 23.66
N ASP A 186 11.27 16.44 24.15
CA ASP A 186 12.23 17.07 25.05
C ASP A 186 11.97 16.75 26.55
N LYS A 187 10.88 16.03 26.85
CA LYS A 187 10.41 15.74 28.22
C LYS A 187 11.48 15.07 29.10
N PHE A 188 12.37 14.29 28.49
CA PHE A 188 13.40 13.54 29.19
C PHE A 188 14.72 14.29 29.33
N ASP A 189 14.88 15.47 28.71
CA ASP A 189 16.17 16.16 28.57
C ASP A 189 16.74 16.56 29.93
N LYS A 190 15.89 17.08 30.82
CA LYS A 190 16.29 17.42 32.20
C LYS A 190 16.83 16.19 32.93
N GLN A 191 16.17 15.03 32.80
CA GLN A 191 16.60 13.80 33.48
C GLN A 191 17.87 13.21 32.87
N ILE A 192 18.08 13.37 31.55
CA ILE A 192 19.31 12.96 30.85
C ILE A 192 20.49 13.77 31.38
N VAL A 193 20.33 15.08 31.54
CA VAL A 193 21.35 15.98 32.10
C VAL A 193 21.60 15.67 33.58
N GLU A 194 20.55 15.61 34.42
CA GLU A 194 20.66 15.34 35.86
C GLU A 194 21.33 14.01 36.20
N LYS A 195 21.14 12.99 35.35
CA LYS A 195 21.72 11.64 35.54
C LYS A 195 23.02 11.41 34.76
N ASP A 196 23.54 12.43 34.07
CA ASP A 196 24.75 12.34 33.26
C ASP A 196 24.69 11.15 32.26
N ALA A 197 23.60 11.09 31.49
CA ALA A 197 23.29 9.99 30.58
C ALA A 197 23.59 10.30 29.10
N ILE A 198 24.14 11.48 28.79
CA ILE A 198 24.46 11.89 27.40
C ILE A 198 25.44 10.92 26.75
N HIS A 199 26.52 10.55 27.44
CA HIS A 199 27.50 9.58 26.92
C HIS A 199 26.89 8.18 26.76
N GLU A 200 25.98 7.76 27.64
CA GLU A 200 25.28 6.48 27.52
C GLU A 200 24.35 6.47 26.29
N LEU A 201 23.67 7.60 26.04
CA LEU A 201 22.82 7.79 24.86
C LEU A 201 23.63 7.81 23.56
N ALA A 202 24.74 8.56 23.51
CA ALA A 202 25.63 8.58 22.35
C ALA A 202 26.23 7.19 22.07
N ASN A 203 26.58 6.44 23.12
CA ASN A 203 27.10 5.09 22.96
C ASN A 203 26.05 4.10 22.46
N LEU A 204 24.79 4.25 22.88
CA LEU A 204 23.65 3.49 22.35
C LEU A 204 23.45 3.78 20.86
N ILE A 205 23.43 5.07 20.48
CA ILE A 205 23.29 5.52 19.09
C ILE A 205 24.39 4.91 18.20
N ARG A 206 25.66 4.99 18.65
CA ARG A 206 26.79 4.42 17.92
C ARG A 206 26.73 2.90 17.81
N THR A 207 26.34 2.21 18.88
CA THR A 207 26.34 0.74 18.91
C THR A 207 25.25 0.17 18.01
N ASP A 208 24.03 0.70 18.11
CA ASP A 208 22.85 0.16 17.43
C ASP A 208 22.70 0.75 16.01
N PHE A 209 23.00 2.03 15.80
CA PHE A 209 22.78 2.69 14.51
C PHE A 209 24.07 3.03 13.75
N GLY A 210 25.24 2.87 14.37
CA GLY A 210 26.52 3.18 13.72
C GLY A 210 26.74 4.68 13.47
N ILE A 211 25.98 5.55 14.13
CA ILE A 211 26.08 7.01 13.98
C ILE A 211 26.98 7.56 15.09
N GLU A 212 27.99 8.36 14.72
CA GLU A 212 28.88 9.04 15.65
C GLU A 212 28.44 10.48 15.89
N ILE A 213 28.08 10.79 17.14
CA ILE A 213 27.69 12.14 17.55
C ILE A 213 28.94 12.94 17.93
N LYS A 214 29.19 14.05 17.24
CA LYS A 214 30.39 14.89 17.42
C LYS A 214 30.21 15.92 18.54
N SER A 215 29.02 16.52 18.67
CA SER A 215 28.74 17.48 19.74
C SER A 215 28.00 16.80 20.89
N SER A 216 28.55 16.90 22.09
CA SER A 216 27.91 16.40 23.33
C SER A 216 27.63 17.52 24.34
N ASP A 217 27.65 18.77 23.87
CA ASP A 217 27.52 19.96 24.72
C ASP A 217 26.08 20.15 25.24
N SER A 218 25.07 19.71 24.47
CA SER A 218 23.67 19.74 24.88
C SER A 218 22.85 18.57 24.32
N VAL A 219 21.79 18.20 25.04
CA VAL A 219 20.86 17.13 24.62
C VAL A 219 20.15 17.47 23.32
N GLU A 220 19.86 18.75 23.10
CA GLU A 220 19.26 19.27 21.87
C GLU A 220 20.18 19.08 20.67
N GLN A 221 21.45 19.48 20.76
CA GLN A 221 22.43 19.28 19.68
C GLN A 221 22.64 17.79 19.36
N VAL A 222 22.69 16.93 20.37
CA VAL A 222 22.75 15.47 20.18
C VAL A 222 21.53 14.98 19.40
N ARG A 223 20.33 15.49 19.72
CA ARG A 223 19.09 15.14 19.00
C ARG A 223 19.16 15.60 17.55
N GLU A 224 19.56 16.84 17.30
CA GLU A 224 19.65 17.44 15.97
C GLU A 224 20.68 16.76 15.07
N GLU A 225 21.87 16.50 15.60
CA GLU A 225 22.91 15.75 14.89
C GLU A 225 22.42 14.33 14.57
N PHE A 226 21.77 13.67 15.53
CA PHE A 226 21.29 12.30 15.35
C PHE A 226 20.20 12.17 14.29
N TYR A 227 19.10 12.96 14.36
CA TYR A 227 18.05 12.80 13.34
C TYR A 227 18.52 13.25 11.96
N ARG A 228 19.41 14.24 11.87
CA ARG A 228 19.97 14.67 10.58
C ARG A 228 20.73 13.53 9.91
N ASP A 229 21.64 12.90 10.63
CA ASP A 229 22.46 11.82 10.09
C ASP A 229 21.63 10.55 9.86
N LEU A 230 20.65 10.27 10.73
CA LEU A 230 19.68 9.18 10.57
C LEU A 230 18.89 9.28 9.26
N LEU A 231 18.28 10.45 9.00
CA LEU A 231 17.47 10.68 7.79
C LEU A 231 18.33 10.69 6.52
N LEU A 232 19.53 11.26 6.60
CA LEU A 232 20.50 11.19 5.50
C LEU A 232 20.89 9.75 5.19
N PHE A 233 21.19 8.95 6.21
CA PHE A 233 21.55 7.55 6.02
C PHE A 233 20.40 6.76 5.42
N GLU A 234 19.14 7.01 5.82
CA GLU A 234 17.98 6.39 5.17
C GLU A 234 17.96 6.66 3.65
N VAL A 235 18.21 7.90 3.22
CA VAL A 235 18.24 8.26 1.79
C VAL A 235 19.36 7.51 1.07
N VAL A 236 20.58 7.53 1.59
CA VAL A 236 21.72 6.87 0.92
C VAL A 236 21.54 5.35 0.88
N ILE A 237 21.03 4.74 1.96
CA ILE A 237 20.74 3.30 2.01
C ILE A 237 19.67 2.94 0.96
N LYS A 238 18.61 3.73 0.82
CA LYS A 238 17.54 3.49 -0.16
C LYS A 238 17.94 3.79 -1.61
N ALA A 239 18.89 4.71 -1.83
CA ALA A 239 19.40 5.04 -3.15
C ALA A 239 20.23 3.91 -3.76
N GLY A 240 20.85 3.07 -2.93
CA GLY A 240 21.73 1.99 -3.36
C GLY A 240 23.16 2.49 -3.66
N TYR A 241 24.16 1.70 -3.26
CA TYR A 241 25.59 2.10 -3.30
C TYR A 241 26.17 2.34 -4.70
N GLU A 242 25.68 1.62 -5.72
CA GLU A 242 26.20 1.72 -7.09
C GLU A 242 25.68 2.96 -7.82
N GLU A 243 24.64 3.58 -7.27
CA GLU A 243 23.82 4.58 -7.93
C GLU A 243 23.81 5.94 -7.19
N THR A 244 24.56 6.05 -6.08
CA THR A 244 24.67 7.30 -5.32
C THR A 244 25.58 8.33 -5.99
N PRO A 245 25.11 9.58 -6.17
CA PRO A 245 25.93 10.71 -6.63
C PRO A 245 27.22 10.92 -5.81
N GLU A 246 28.28 11.44 -6.45
CA GLU A 246 29.59 11.72 -5.80
C GLU A 246 29.48 12.58 -4.53
N LYS A 247 28.46 13.43 -4.43
CA LYS A 247 28.22 14.25 -3.22
C LYS A 247 27.79 13.40 -2.01
N LEU A 248 27.04 12.33 -2.26
CA LEU A 248 26.55 11.41 -1.22
C LEU A 248 27.56 10.31 -0.88
N SER A 249 28.55 10.03 -1.74
CA SER A 249 29.61 9.06 -1.45
C SER A 249 30.57 9.54 -0.34
N SER A 250 30.57 10.84 -0.03
CA SER A 250 31.30 11.41 1.11
C SER A 250 30.70 11.06 2.48
N ILE A 251 29.45 10.55 2.50
CA ILE A 251 28.75 10.15 3.71
C ILE A 251 29.19 8.74 4.10
N GLN A 252 29.85 8.61 5.25
CA GLN A 252 30.29 7.32 5.78
C GLN A 252 29.12 6.57 6.39
N LEU A 253 28.59 5.59 5.65
CA LEU A 253 27.53 4.73 6.13
C LEU A 253 28.05 3.69 7.15
N PRO A 254 27.18 3.19 8.04
CA PRO A 254 27.54 2.11 8.95
C PRO A 254 28.04 0.88 8.19
N GLU A 255 29.15 0.28 8.66
CA GLU A 255 29.76 -0.90 8.02
C GLU A 255 28.91 -2.16 8.18
N LYS A 256 28.13 -2.25 9.27
CA LYS A 256 27.36 -3.45 9.60
C LYS A 256 25.96 -3.38 8.99
N GLU A 257 25.58 -4.43 8.26
CA GLU A 257 24.25 -4.53 7.63
C GLU A 257 23.11 -4.41 8.65
N ARG A 258 23.26 -5.05 9.82
CA ARG A 258 22.30 -4.94 10.93
C ARG A 258 22.03 -3.50 11.37
N GLN A 259 23.04 -2.61 11.34
CA GLN A 259 22.86 -1.21 11.73
C GLN A 259 22.04 -0.45 10.68
N ARG A 260 22.24 -0.77 9.39
CA ARG A 260 21.45 -0.21 8.28
C ARG A 260 19.99 -0.64 8.36
N GLU A 261 19.74 -1.93 8.62
CA GLU A 261 18.39 -2.44 8.87
C GLU A 261 17.72 -1.73 10.06
N GLN A 262 18.45 -1.49 11.15
CA GLN A 262 17.94 -0.77 12.32
C GLN A 262 17.61 0.70 12.03
N ILE A 263 18.39 1.38 11.18
CA ILE A 263 18.08 2.74 10.72
C ILE A 263 16.76 2.75 9.95
N LEU A 264 16.60 1.85 8.97
CA LEU A 264 15.39 1.76 8.16
C LEU A 264 14.15 1.44 9.02
N ASP A 265 14.26 0.49 9.96
CA ASP A 265 13.18 0.13 10.89
C ASP A 265 12.82 1.28 11.83
N LEU A 266 13.81 2.01 12.34
CA LEU A 266 13.57 3.18 13.20
C LEU A 266 12.84 4.29 12.45
N CYS A 267 13.30 4.67 11.25
CA CYS A 267 12.63 5.68 10.43
C CYS A 267 11.20 5.26 10.08
N HIS A 268 10.99 4.01 9.68
CA HIS A 268 9.67 3.49 9.36
C HIS A 268 8.73 3.56 10.58
N LYS A 269 9.18 3.12 11.77
CA LYS A 269 8.39 3.19 13.01
C LYS A 269 8.12 4.62 13.46
N TRP A 270 9.10 5.51 13.34
CA TRP A 270 8.95 6.91 13.73
C TRP A 270 7.90 7.62 12.86
N ARG A 271 7.99 7.40 11.55
CA ARG A 271 7.09 7.97 10.55
C ARG A 271 5.65 7.45 10.65
N ASN A 272 5.48 6.13 10.81
CA ASN A 272 4.15 5.49 10.71
C ASN A 272 3.38 5.38 12.03
N ARG A 273 3.98 5.73 13.17
CA ARG A 273 3.30 5.77 14.46
C ARG A 273 2.55 7.10 14.65
N LEU A 274 1.24 7.03 14.84
CA LEU A 274 0.38 8.21 15.03
C LEU A 274 0.79 9.10 16.21
N ASP A 275 1.35 8.51 17.27
CA ASP A 275 1.81 9.25 18.46
C ASP A 275 3.16 9.95 18.26
N LEU A 276 3.90 9.63 17.19
CA LEU A 276 5.26 10.13 16.94
C LEU A 276 5.41 10.88 15.61
N CYS A 277 4.49 10.71 14.67
CA CYS A 277 4.64 11.20 13.29
C CYS A 277 4.83 12.72 13.18
N GLU A 278 4.22 13.52 14.06
CA GLU A 278 4.41 14.98 14.07
C GLU A 278 5.88 15.36 14.30
N SER A 279 6.53 14.70 15.27
CA SER A 279 7.96 14.94 15.53
C SER A 279 8.86 14.49 14.37
N TYR A 280 8.44 13.47 13.61
CA TYR A 280 9.14 13.05 12.39
C TYR A 280 9.02 14.14 11.31
N ILE A 281 7.83 14.73 11.13
CA ILE A 281 7.59 15.79 10.14
C ILE A 281 8.50 17.00 10.44
N GLU A 282 8.52 17.45 11.70
CA GLU A 282 9.38 18.56 12.13
C GLU A 282 10.87 18.28 11.87
N ALA A 283 11.34 17.08 12.23
CA ALA A 283 12.73 16.69 12.01
C ALA A 283 13.08 16.63 10.51
N ALA A 284 12.22 16.02 9.69
CA ALA A 284 12.43 15.91 8.25
C ALA A 284 12.46 17.29 7.57
N GLN A 285 11.57 18.21 7.94
CA GLN A 285 11.54 19.57 7.42
C GLN A 285 12.77 20.38 7.84
N LYS A 286 13.19 20.29 9.11
CA LYS A 286 14.43 20.93 9.59
C LYS A 286 15.66 20.41 8.87
N THR A 287 15.80 19.09 8.73
CA THR A 287 16.91 18.47 8.01
C THR A 287 16.92 18.88 6.54
N GLN A 288 15.76 18.89 5.88
CA GLN A 288 15.64 19.35 4.51
C GLN A 288 15.99 20.83 4.33
N ALA A 289 15.67 21.71 5.28
CA ALA A 289 16.03 23.12 5.18
C ALA A 289 17.55 23.36 5.25
N VAL A 290 18.27 22.49 5.96
CA VAL A 290 19.73 22.53 6.09
C VAL A 290 20.42 21.87 4.88
N ILE A 291 19.80 20.83 4.32
CA ILE A 291 20.34 20.02 3.24
C ILE A 291 19.64 20.42 1.95
N GLN A 292 20.33 21.13 1.06
CA GLN A 292 19.84 21.39 -0.29
C GLN A 292 19.79 20.08 -1.09
N LEU A 293 18.74 19.30 -0.90
CA LEU A 293 18.53 17.98 -1.53
C LEU A 293 18.47 18.08 -3.07
N SER A 294 18.02 19.22 -3.60
CA SER A 294 18.07 19.55 -5.03
C SER A 294 19.48 19.47 -5.61
N ASP A 295 20.50 19.76 -4.80
CA ASP A 295 21.89 19.80 -5.24
C ASP A 295 22.55 18.43 -5.19
N LEU A 296 21.87 17.41 -4.65
CA LEU A 296 22.40 16.06 -4.52
C LEU A 296 22.44 15.31 -5.85
N GLY A 297 21.72 15.77 -6.89
CA GLY A 297 21.75 15.17 -8.22
C GLY A 297 21.14 13.77 -8.29
N LEU A 298 20.15 13.49 -7.43
CA LEU A 298 19.41 12.23 -7.44
C LEU A 298 18.42 12.21 -8.60
N GLU A 299 18.44 11.13 -9.37
CA GLU A 299 17.51 10.93 -10.49
C GLU A 299 16.12 10.55 -9.96
N PRO A 300 15.02 11.03 -10.57
CA PRO A 300 13.66 10.74 -10.10
C PRO A 300 13.33 9.25 -9.94
N LEU A 301 13.90 8.39 -10.79
CA LEU A 301 13.71 6.93 -10.71
C LEU A 301 14.23 6.33 -9.38
N GLN A 302 15.31 6.89 -8.83
CA GLN A 302 15.92 6.44 -7.58
C GLN A 302 15.07 6.81 -6.36
N LEU A 303 14.25 7.86 -6.50
CA LEU A 303 13.45 8.41 -5.42
C LEU A 303 12.10 7.72 -5.24
N MET A 304 11.68 6.86 -6.17
CA MET A 304 10.32 6.28 -6.22
C MET A 304 9.91 5.57 -4.92
N ASN A 305 10.87 4.91 -4.25
CA ASN A 305 10.66 4.13 -3.03
C ASN A 305 11.01 4.90 -1.74
N MET A 306 11.25 6.20 -1.84
CA MET A 306 11.68 7.03 -0.72
C MET A 306 10.55 7.92 -0.20
N GLU A 307 10.44 8.02 1.12
CA GLU A 307 9.45 8.85 1.82
C GLU A 307 10.12 9.67 2.93
N THR A 308 11.44 9.87 2.84
CA THR A 308 12.21 10.50 3.90
C THR A 308 11.85 11.98 4.07
N PHE A 309 11.76 12.69 2.95
CA PHE A 309 11.59 14.14 2.90
C PHE A 309 10.41 14.54 2.02
N PRO A 310 9.70 15.64 2.33
CA PRO A 310 8.59 16.11 1.50
C PRO A 310 9.05 16.58 0.11
N LEU A 311 10.29 17.10 -0.05
CA LEU A 311 10.83 17.48 -1.36
C LEU A 311 10.87 16.31 -2.35
N ILE A 312 10.97 15.07 -1.87
CA ILE A 312 10.94 13.89 -2.74
C ILE A 312 9.60 13.81 -3.49
N GLU A 313 8.48 14.11 -2.82
CA GLU A 313 7.18 14.20 -3.50
C GLU A 313 7.18 15.30 -4.55
N ALA A 314 7.72 16.48 -4.24
CA ALA A 314 7.78 17.59 -5.19
C ALA A 314 8.60 17.25 -6.45
N ILE A 315 9.76 16.58 -6.29
CA ILE A 315 10.60 16.14 -7.42
C ILE A 315 9.85 15.11 -8.28
N LEU A 316 9.23 14.11 -7.64
CA LEU A 316 8.50 13.06 -8.35
C LEU A 316 7.25 13.61 -9.06
N VAL A 317 6.55 14.57 -8.46
CA VAL A 317 5.42 15.28 -9.08
C VAL A 317 5.87 16.05 -10.31
N SER A 318 6.94 16.86 -10.21
CA SER A 318 7.46 17.62 -11.35
C SER A 318 7.92 16.72 -12.50
N TRP A 319 8.59 15.61 -12.18
CA TRP A 319 8.96 14.59 -13.17
C TRP A 319 7.73 13.97 -13.85
N ALA A 320 6.70 13.62 -13.08
CA ALA A 320 5.46 13.08 -13.61
C ALA A 320 4.75 14.08 -14.53
N GLU A 321 4.67 15.35 -14.13
CA GLU A 321 4.10 16.43 -14.93
C GLU A 321 4.86 16.63 -16.25
N GLU A 322 6.20 16.59 -16.22
CA GLU A 322 7.04 16.65 -17.42
C GLU A 322 6.74 15.47 -18.36
N LYS A 323 6.71 14.24 -17.85
CA LYS A 323 6.43 13.05 -18.67
C LYS A 323 5.06 13.07 -19.31
N LEU A 324 4.05 13.59 -18.60
CA LEU A 324 2.71 13.79 -19.16
C LEU A 324 2.72 14.81 -20.30
N LEU A 325 3.44 15.93 -20.17
CA LEU A 325 3.57 16.93 -21.23
C LEU A 325 4.32 16.39 -22.46
N GLU A 326 5.30 15.53 -22.26
CA GLU A 326 6.01 14.83 -23.35
C GLU A 326 5.13 13.76 -24.03
N GLY A 327 4.07 13.29 -23.38
CA GLY A 327 3.26 12.15 -23.81
C GLY A 327 4.03 10.82 -23.77
N LYS A 328 5.06 10.71 -22.92
CA LYS A 328 5.94 9.55 -22.79
C LYS A 328 5.78 8.89 -21.42
N ASP A 329 6.16 7.61 -21.34
CA ASP A 329 6.22 6.84 -20.09
C ASP A 329 4.91 6.88 -19.27
N LEU A 330 3.77 7.02 -19.96
CA LEU A 330 2.46 7.21 -19.33
C LEU A 330 2.14 6.07 -18.35
N GLN A 331 2.47 4.82 -18.69
CA GLN A 331 2.24 3.70 -17.79
C GLN A 331 3.06 3.83 -16.49
N ALA A 332 4.33 4.23 -16.59
CA ALA A 332 5.19 4.43 -15.43
C ALA A 332 4.67 5.56 -14.52
N VAL A 333 4.16 6.65 -15.10
CA VAL A 333 3.51 7.73 -14.34
C VAL A 333 2.24 7.23 -13.65
N SER A 334 1.43 6.40 -14.33
CA SER A 334 0.21 5.82 -13.76
C SER A 334 0.49 4.95 -12.53
N ASP A 335 1.52 4.11 -12.64
CA ASP A 335 1.96 3.20 -11.59
C ASP A 335 2.55 4.00 -10.41
N LEU A 336 3.39 4.99 -10.71
CA LEU A 336 3.95 5.90 -9.71
C LEU A 336 2.84 6.62 -8.94
N ALA A 337 1.92 7.30 -9.63
CA ALA A 337 0.84 8.03 -8.99
C ALA A 337 -0.09 7.12 -8.17
N SER A 338 -0.31 5.88 -8.62
CA SER A 338 -1.10 4.88 -7.89
C SER A 338 -0.45 4.43 -6.58
N ASN A 339 0.89 4.37 -6.53
CA ASN A 339 1.64 4.01 -5.33
C ASN A 339 1.79 5.22 -4.39
N ARG A 340 2.10 6.40 -4.93
CA ARG A 340 2.41 7.62 -4.15
C ARG A 340 1.19 8.27 -3.50
N LYS A 341 -0.03 8.11 -4.03
CA LYS A 341 -1.24 8.69 -3.42
C LYS A 341 -1.52 8.22 -1.97
N SER A 342 -0.92 7.11 -1.56
CA SER A 342 -0.98 6.54 -0.20
C SER A 342 0.37 6.55 0.52
N SER A 343 1.37 7.26 0.00
CA SER A 343 2.65 7.46 0.68
C SER A 343 2.45 8.26 1.97
N PHE A 344 3.42 8.21 2.88
CA PHE A 344 3.37 8.99 4.11
C PHE A 344 3.10 10.48 3.86
N TRP A 345 3.85 11.13 2.98
CA TRP A 345 3.71 12.57 2.76
C TRP A 345 2.40 12.92 2.07
N ALA A 346 1.90 12.10 1.13
CA ALA A 346 0.57 12.30 0.57
C ALA A 346 -0.54 12.22 1.63
N LEU A 347 -0.42 11.33 2.62
CA LEU A 347 -1.40 11.22 3.71
C LEU A 347 -1.32 12.35 4.74
N ARG A 348 -0.17 13.04 4.84
CA ARG A 348 0.06 14.14 5.81
C ARG A 348 -0.15 15.52 5.21
N GLU A 349 0.17 15.68 3.95
CA GLU A 349 0.04 16.93 3.20
C GLU A 349 -1.02 16.74 2.10
N PRO A 350 -2.25 17.27 2.31
CA PRO A 350 -3.37 17.05 1.39
C PRO A 350 -3.05 17.44 -0.06
N ASP A 351 -2.22 18.45 -0.27
CA ASP A 351 -1.84 18.94 -1.59
C ASP A 351 -1.13 17.87 -2.42
N PHE A 352 -0.23 17.09 -1.82
CA PHE A 352 0.43 15.98 -2.53
C PHE A 352 -0.56 14.88 -2.89
N GLN A 353 -1.48 14.53 -1.99
CA GLN A 353 -2.51 13.54 -2.30
C GLN A 353 -3.44 14.02 -3.42
N LEU A 354 -3.85 15.28 -3.40
CA LEU A 354 -4.68 15.87 -4.46
C LEU A 354 -3.94 15.87 -5.80
N ARG A 355 -2.67 16.31 -5.82
CA ARG A 355 -1.83 16.29 -7.04
C ARG A 355 -1.64 14.87 -7.57
N TRP A 356 -1.31 13.88 -6.76
CA TRP A 356 -1.14 12.50 -7.22
C TRP A 356 -2.42 11.90 -7.78
N ASN A 357 -3.58 12.16 -7.15
CA ASN A 357 -4.87 11.73 -7.67
C ASN A 357 -5.18 12.39 -9.03
N LEU A 358 -4.85 13.67 -9.18
CA LEU A 358 -5.05 14.43 -10.42
C LEU A 358 -4.15 13.92 -11.55
N LEU A 359 -2.86 13.69 -11.27
CA LEU A 359 -1.90 13.13 -12.23
C LEU A 359 -2.34 11.73 -12.68
N LYS A 360 -2.82 10.88 -11.77
CA LYS A 360 -3.37 9.57 -12.13
C LYS A 360 -4.54 9.67 -13.11
N LEU A 361 -5.47 10.61 -12.87
CA LEU A 361 -6.60 10.84 -13.76
C LEU A 361 -6.14 11.38 -15.12
N ALA A 362 -5.18 12.31 -15.12
CA ALA A 362 -4.59 12.86 -16.34
C ALA A 362 -3.96 11.75 -17.19
N THR A 363 -3.14 10.89 -16.58
CA THR A 363 -2.56 9.72 -17.25
C THR A 363 -3.63 8.80 -17.82
N SER A 364 -4.70 8.54 -17.05
CA SER A 364 -5.81 7.67 -17.50
C SER A 364 -6.48 8.24 -18.75
N VAL A 365 -6.76 9.55 -18.78
CA VAL A 365 -7.29 10.22 -19.98
C VAL A 365 -6.37 10.05 -21.18
N LEU A 366 -5.04 10.27 -21.02
CA LEU A 366 -4.08 10.17 -22.13
C LEU A 366 -3.93 8.73 -22.66
N LEU A 367 -3.93 7.73 -21.77
CA LEU A 367 -3.84 6.31 -22.12
C LEU A 367 -5.10 5.85 -22.86
N ILE A 368 -6.29 6.15 -22.30
CA ILE A 368 -7.57 5.78 -22.92
C ILE A 368 -7.72 6.49 -24.28
N ALA A 369 -7.40 7.79 -24.35
CA ALA A 369 -7.41 8.56 -25.59
C ALA A 369 -6.51 7.94 -26.68
N SER A 370 -5.35 7.42 -26.30
CA SER A 370 -4.43 6.76 -27.25
C SER A 370 -4.95 5.39 -27.69
N SER A 371 -5.53 4.60 -26.78
CA SER A 371 -6.20 3.33 -27.14
C SER A 371 -7.34 3.56 -28.14
N ILE A 372 -8.21 4.53 -27.87
CA ILE A 372 -9.35 4.87 -28.73
C ILE A 372 -8.88 5.28 -30.12
N GLU A 373 -7.80 6.06 -30.23
CA GLU A 373 -7.28 6.46 -31.54
C GLU A 373 -6.71 5.29 -32.35
N GLU A 374 -6.08 4.31 -31.72
CA GLU A 374 -5.65 3.09 -32.41
C GLU A 374 -6.85 2.24 -32.84
N GLU A 375 -7.84 2.10 -31.97
CA GLU A 375 -9.10 1.41 -32.26
C GLU A 375 -9.84 2.04 -33.44
N LEU A 376 -9.93 3.38 -33.49
CA LEU A 376 -10.58 4.12 -34.57
C LEU A 376 -9.98 3.88 -35.96
N LYS A 377 -8.70 3.50 -36.07
CA LYS A 377 -8.04 3.21 -37.35
C LYS A 377 -8.56 1.93 -37.99
N ASN A 378 -8.89 0.94 -37.16
CA ASN A 378 -9.29 -0.40 -37.59
C ASN A 378 -10.80 -0.63 -37.51
N LEU A 379 -11.53 0.26 -36.83
CA LEU A 379 -12.97 0.16 -36.70
C LEU A 379 -13.68 0.54 -38.01
N ASP A 380 -14.60 -0.33 -38.43
CA ASP A 380 -15.46 -0.10 -39.59
C ASP A 380 -16.38 1.12 -39.40
N ASP A 381 -16.78 1.74 -40.51
CA ASP A 381 -17.80 2.80 -40.53
C ASP A 381 -19.20 2.18 -40.42
N ASP A 382 -19.48 1.52 -39.29
CA ASP A 382 -20.77 0.96 -38.89
C ASP A 382 -21.25 1.58 -37.56
N VAL A 383 -22.55 1.91 -37.51
CA VAL A 383 -23.12 2.65 -36.37
C VAL A 383 -23.19 1.77 -35.11
N ASP A 384 -23.60 0.51 -35.24
CA ASP A 384 -23.74 -0.39 -34.10
C ASP A 384 -22.37 -0.76 -33.52
N ASP A 385 -21.34 -0.90 -34.35
CA ASP A 385 -19.98 -1.19 -33.88
C ASP A 385 -19.34 -0.01 -33.16
N ILE A 386 -19.57 1.23 -33.62
CA ILE A 386 -19.15 2.43 -32.88
C ILE A 386 -19.89 2.56 -31.54
N ILE A 387 -21.19 2.28 -31.52
CA ILE A 387 -22.00 2.28 -30.28
C ILE A 387 -21.46 1.22 -29.30
N LYS A 388 -21.15 0.00 -29.76
CA LYS A 388 -20.55 -1.05 -28.93
C LYS A 388 -19.17 -0.64 -28.44
N ALA A 389 -18.33 -0.03 -29.27
CA ALA A 389 -17.03 0.46 -28.84
C ALA A 389 -17.16 1.47 -27.68
N TYR A 390 -18.12 2.39 -27.78
CA TYR A 390 -18.39 3.36 -26.72
C TYR A 390 -18.94 2.72 -25.44
N THR A 391 -19.95 1.87 -25.55
CA THR A 391 -20.71 1.33 -24.41
C THR A 391 -20.04 0.13 -23.74
N GLU A 392 -19.27 -0.62 -24.52
CA GLU A 392 -18.89 -1.99 -24.20
C GLU A 392 -17.40 -2.26 -24.43
N GLY A 393 -16.72 -1.49 -25.27
CA GLY A 393 -15.33 -1.73 -25.71
C GLY A 393 -15.24 -2.71 -26.89
N ILE A 394 -14.07 -2.79 -27.51
CA ILE A 394 -13.82 -3.62 -28.71
C ILE A 394 -13.09 -4.90 -28.30
N LYS A 395 -13.44 -6.04 -28.91
CA LYS A 395 -12.67 -7.28 -28.72
C LYS A 395 -11.37 -7.21 -29.51
N SER A 396 -10.24 -7.40 -28.84
CA SER A 396 -8.94 -7.56 -29.49
C SER A 396 -8.69 -9.01 -29.92
N ASP A 397 -7.77 -9.23 -30.86
CA ASP A 397 -7.37 -10.56 -31.37
C ASP A 397 -6.90 -11.55 -30.28
N GLY A 398 -6.54 -11.04 -29.09
CA GLY A 398 -6.18 -11.84 -27.91
C GLY A 398 -7.35 -12.27 -27.03
N GLY A 399 -8.60 -11.97 -27.40
CA GLY A 399 -9.81 -12.30 -26.63
C GLY A 399 -10.12 -11.38 -25.44
N MET A 400 -9.21 -10.46 -25.09
CA MET A 400 -9.42 -9.44 -24.07
C MET A 400 -10.16 -8.23 -24.67
N LYS A 401 -11.23 -7.80 -24.01
CA LYS A 401 -12.01 -6.61 -24.42
C LYS A 401 -11.25 -5.36 -24.00
N SER A 402 -11.08 -4.40 -24.92
CA SER A 402 -10.58 -3.07 -24.59
C SER A 402 -11.54 -2.36 -23.65
N GLN A 403 -11.07 -1.30 -23.00
CA GLN A 403 -11.95 -0.50 -22.15
C GLN A 403 -13.00 0.23 -23.01
N PRO A 404 -14.27 0.30 -22.55
CA PRO A 404 -15.30 1.08 -23.22
C PRO A 404 -14.93 2.55 -23.36
N TRP A 405 -15.26 3.19 -24.48
CA TRP A 405 -14.85 4.58 -24.70
C TRP A 405 -15.51 5.58 -23.74
N TYR A 406 -16.66 5.25 -23.14
CA TYR A 406 -17.28 6.10 -22.11
C TYR A 406 -16.36 6.36 -20.91
N MET A 407 -15.37 5.49 -20.68
CA MET A 407 -14.37 5.68 -19.62
C MET A 407 -13.52 6.94 -19.84
N LEU A 408 -13.34 7.37 -21.09
CA LEU A 408 -12.67 8.64 -21.40
C LEU A 408 -13.45 9.83 -20.81
N ASP A 409 -14.77 9.87 -21.04
CA ASP A 409 -15.66 10.92 -20.52
C ASP A 409 -15.73 10.91 -19.00
N ARG A 410 -15.73 9.71 -18.39
CA ARG A 410 -15.70 9.54 -16.93
C ARG A 410 -14.40 10.06 -16.33
N CYS A 411 -13.26 9.61 -16.85
CA CYS A 411 -11.95 10.07 -16.36
C CYS A 411 -11.79 11.58 -16.53
N GLN A 412 -12.28 12.15 -17.63
CA GLN A 412 -12.26 13.58 -17.85
C GLN A 412 -13.15 14.33 -16.85
N ARG A 413 -14.39 13.88 -16.58
CA ARG A 413 -15.24 14.53 -15.57
C ARG A 413 -14.59 14.51 -14.19
N HIS A 414 -14.05 13.37 -13.77
CA HIS A 414 -13.38 13.29 -12.47
C HIS A 414 -12.12 14.15 -12.44
N LEU A 415 -11.37 14.26 -13.54
CA LEU A 415 -10.23 15.17 -13.64
C LEU A 415 -10.67 16.61 -13.38
N GLU A 416 -11.71 17.07 -14.08
CA GLU A 416 -12.26 18.42 -13.93
C GLU A 416 -12.80 18.69 -12.53
N HIS A 417 -13.52 17.73 -11.95
CA HIS A 417 -14.01 17.83 -10.58
C HIS A 417 -12.86 17.95 -9.56
N ARG A 418 -11.83 17.11 -9.69
CA ARG A 418 -10.66 17.13 -8.79
C ARG A 418 -9.83 18.38 -8.96
N TYR A 419 -9.67 18.85 -10.20
CA TYR A 419 -8.98 20.10 -10.49
C TYR A 419 -9.72 21.29 -9.91
N ALA A 420 -11.05 21.34 -10.04
CA ALA A 420 -11.87 22.38 -9.44
C ALA A 420 -11.82 22.37 -7.91
N MET A 421 -11.59 21.22 -7.25
CA MET A 421 -11.45 21.12 -5.79
C MET A 421 -10.07 21.54 -5.26
N LEU A 422 -9.10 21.81 -6.15
CA LEU A 422 -7.76 22.26 -5.77
C LEU A 422 -7.82 23.76 -5.50
N ASP A 423 -7.71 24.16 -4.23
CA ASP A 423 -7.65 25.57 -3.86
C ASP A 423 -6.20 26.09 -4.08
N PHE A 424 -5.98 26.87 -5.15
CA PHE A 424 -4.71 27.53 -5.48
C PHE A 424 -4.36 28.69 -4.53
N GLN A 425 -4.58 28.54 -3.22
CA GLN A 425 -4.46 29.64 -2.25
C GLN A 425 -3.08 29.79 -1.60
N VAL A 426 -2.04 29.09 -2.06
CA VAL A 426 -0.68 29.18 -1.49
C VAL A 426 0.32 29.45 -2.59
N GLU A 427 1.23 30.41 -2.37
CA GLU A 427 2.37 30.70 -3.24
C GLU A 427 3.10 29.39 -3.61
N GLY A 428 3.05 29.03 -4.89
CA GLY A 428 3.67 27.84 -5.46
C GLY A 428 3.68 27.90 -6.97
N ASP A 429 4.70 27.34 -7.61
CA ASP A 429 4.81 27.24 -9.07
C ASP A 429 3.82 26.17 -9.57
N HIS A 430 2.63 26.63 -9.97
CA HIS A 430 1.54 25.79 -10.50
C HIS A 430 1.50 25.78 -12.04
N ASP A 431 2.36 26.56 -12.69
CA ASP A 431 2.37 26.74 -14.14
C ASP A 431 2.51 25.43 -14.90
N GLN A 432 3.25 24.47 -14.34
CA GLN A 432 3.47 23.17 -14.96
C GLN A 432 2.22 22.30 -14.90
N LEU A 433 1.51 22.29 -13.75
CA LEU A 433 0.25 21.56 -13.60
C LEU A 433 -0.83 22.14 -14.52
N GLU A 434 -0.95 23.46 -14.61
CA GLU A 434 -1.91 24.11 -15.53
C GLU A 434 -1.66 23.70 -16.98
N LYS A 435 -0.38 23.64 -17.40
CA LYS A 435 0.01 23.15 -18.74
C LYS A 435 -0.41 21.69 -18.93
N VAL A 436 -0.22 20.82 -17.93
CA VAL A 436 -0.66 19.41 -17.99
C VAL A 436 -2.17 19.35 -18.19
N ILE A 437 -2.94 20.10 -17.41
CA ILE A 437 -4.40 20.10 -17.52
C ILE A 437 -4.86 20.63 -18.88
N ALA A 438 -4.29 21.72 -19.37
CA ALA A 438 -4.57 22.23 -20.71
C ALA A 438 -4.24 21.21 -21.81
N TYR A 439 -3.10 20.52 -21.69
CA TYR A 439 -2.69 19.45 -22.61
C TYR A 439 -3.70 18.28 -22.61
N VAL A 440 -4.10 17.81 -21.43
CA VAL A 440 -5.06 16.70 -21.27
C VAL A 440 -6.44 17.09 -21.80
N ARG A 441 -6.92 18.30 -21.52
CA ARG A 441 -8.18 18.83 -22.07
C ARG A 441 -8.16 18.86 -23.60
N ASN A 442 -7.08 19.35 -24.20
CA ASN A 442 -6.92 19.36 -25.65
C ASN A 442 -6.90 17.94 -26.22
N ARG A 443 -6.18 17.02 -25.57
CA ARG A 443 -6.15 15.60 -25.95
C ARG A 443 -7.54 14.97 -25.95
N TYR A 444 -8.30 15.20 -24.88
CA TYR A 444 -9.68 14.74 -24.75
C TYR A 444 -10.57 15.27 -25.89
N VAL A 445 -10.60 16.59 -26.09
CA VAL A 445 -11.41 17.24 -27.14
C VAL A 445 -11.07 16.69 -28.53
N LYS A 446 -9.78 16.50 -28.82
CA LYS A 446 -9.32 15.94 -30.10
C LYS A 446 -9.85 14.52 -30.34
N VAL A 447 -9.82 13.65 -29.34
CA VAL A 447 -10.28 12.26 -29.49
C VAL A 447 -11.79 12.18 -29.57
N VAL A 448 -12.51 12.91 -28.72
CA VAL A 448 -13.98 12.94 -28.75
C VAL A 448 -14.48 13.52 -30.07
N THR A 449 -13.81 14.55 -30.62
CA THR A 449 -14.10 15.05 -31.98
C THR A 449 -13.97 13.97 -33.03
N LYS A 450 -12.87 13.20 -33.03
CA LYS A 450 -12.68 12.09 -33.98
C LYS A 450 -13.74 11.00 -33.85
N CYS A 451 -14.10 10.63 -32.61
CA CYS A 451 -15.18 9.66 -32.35
C CYS A 451 -16.50 10.17 -32.92
N THR A 452 -16.81 11.45 -32.68
CA THR A 452 -18.03 12.12 -33.16
C THR A 452 -18.06 12.17 -34.69
N GLU A 453 -16.98 12.58 -35.34
CA GLU A 453 -16.88 12.61 -36.81
C GLU A 453 -17.02 11.23 -37.45
N LYS A 454 -16.44 10.19 -36.81
CA LYS A 454 -16.59 8.79 -37.26
C LYS A 454 -18.05 8.34 -37.13
N PHE A 455 -18.67 8.60 -35.97
CA PHE A 455 -20.08 8.28 -35.73
C PHE A 455 -21.03 9.00 -36.70
N VAL A 456 -20.88 10.31 -36.88
CA VAL A 456 -21.72 11.10 -37.79
C VAL A 456 -21.61 10.58 -39.22
N ARG A 457 -20.39 10.31 -39.72
CA ARG A 457 -20.19 9.73 -41.06
C ARG A 457 -20.86 8.36 -41.20
N ALA A 458 -20.71 7.47 -40.22
CA ALA A 458 -21.38 6.16 -40.23
C ALA A 458 -22.91 6.32 -40.20
N PHE A 459 -23.42 7.24 -39.41
CA PHE A 459 -24.86 7.50 -39.26
C PHE A 459 -25.49 8.12 -40.53
N GLU A 460 -24.78 9.01 -41.21
CA GLU A 460 -25.18 9.55 -42.52
C GLU A 460 -25.18 8.46 -43.60
N LYS A 461 -24.14 7.62 -43.64
CA LYS A 461 -24.05 6.47 -44.56
C LYS A 461 -25.21 5.49 -44.33
N ALA A 462 -25.62 5.31 -43.08
CA ALA A 462 -26.80 4.55 -42.66
C ALA A 462 -28.15 5.22 -43.00
N LYS A 463 -28.15 6.39 -43.66
CA LYS A 463 -29.33 7.19 -43.99
C LYS A 463 -30.21 7.49 -42.78
N LEU A 464 -29.58 7.69 -41.61
CA LEU A 464 -30.24 8.02 -40.34
C LEU A 464 -31.25 6.97 -39.87
N LYS A 465 -31.06 5.69 -40.25
CA LYS A 465 -32.06 4.61 -40.03
C LYS A 465 -31.53 3.30 -39.45
N GLN A 466 -30.28 3.25 -38.98
CA GLN A 466 -29.68 1.99 -38.51
C GLN A 466 -29.12 2.14 -37.10
N THR A 467 -29.85 1.62 -36.11
CA THR A 467 -29.31 1.17 -34.82
C THR A 467 -30.15 -0.01 -34.33
N THR A 468 -29.53 -0.99 -33.71
CA THR A 468 -30.23 -2.08 -33.00
C THR A 468 -30.75 -1.66 -31.63
N LEU A 469 -30.30 -0.52 -31.11
CA LEU A 469 -30.73 0.02 -29.82
C LEU A 469 -32.21 0.43 -29.80
N ILE A 470 -32.80 0.38 -28.61
CA ILE A 470 -34.13 0.96 -28.40
C ILE A 470 -34.06 2.47 -28.58
N ASN A 471 -35.09 3.07 -29.18
CA ASN A 471 -35.14 4.51 -29.28
C ASN A 471 -35.59 5.12 -27.94
N GLN A 472 -35.07 6.31 -27.59
CA GLN A 472 -35.41 7.02 -26.34
C GLN A 472 -36.93 7.15 -26.14
N ARG A 473 -37.69 7.39 -27.22
CA ARG A 473 -39.16 7.49 -27.19
C ARG A 473 -39.89 6.21 -26.78
N GLU A 474 -39.20 5.08 -26.84
CA GLU A 474 -39.76 3.77 -26.52
C GLU A 474 -39.47 3.32 -25.09
N ILE A 475 -38.52 3.98 -24.38
CA ILE A 475 -38.07 3.60 -23.03
C ILE A 475 -39.27 3.44 -22.10
N PHE A 476 -40.13 4.45 -22.02
CA PHE A 476 -41.29 4.40 -21.15
C PHE A 476 -42.19 3.21 -21.49
N SER A 477 -42.57 3.06 -22.76
CA SER A 477 -43.51 2.03 -23.20
C SER A 477 -42.97 0.60 -23.07
N LYS A 478 -41.67 0.39 -23.27
CA LYS A 478 -41.04 -0.95 -23.30
C LYS A 478 -40.42 -1.38 -21.98
N LYS A 479 -39.97 -0.44 -21.15
CA LYS A 479 -39.22 -0.73 -19.91
C LYS A 479 -39.95 -0.32 -18.63
N VAL A 480 -40.76 0.75 -18.65
CA VAL A 480 -41.41 1.27 -17.43
C VAL A 480 -42.88 0.87 -17.34
N HIS A 481 -43.65 1.09 -18.41
CA HIS A 481 -45.09 0.82 -18.43
C HIS A 481 -45.43 -0.65 -18.10
N PRO A 482 -44.69 -1.67 -18.57
CA PRO A 482 -44.99 -3.07 -18.22
C PRO A 482 -44.84 -3.40 -16.73
N LEU A 483 -44.16 -2.56 -15.94
CA LEU A 483 -43.98 -2.75 -14.49
C LEU A 483 -45.09 -2.09 -13.67
N ILE A 484 -45.78 -1.09 -14.24
CA ILE A 484 -46.86 -0.38 -13.57
C ILE A 484 -48.06 -1.33 -13.40
N GLY A 485 -48.59 -1.41 -12.17
CA GLY A 485 -49.68 -2.31 -11.80
C GLY A 485 -49.21 -3.71 -11.35
N GLU A 486 -48.05 -4.16 -11.82
CA GLU A 486 -47.42 -5.41 -11.37
C GLU A 486 -46.59 -5.21 -10.09
N VAL A 487 -45.82 -4.12 -10.06
CA VAL A 487 -44.98 -3.74 -8.91
C VAL A 487 -45.04 -2.23 -8.67
N LYS A 488 -44.81 -1.84 -7.42
CA LYS A 488 -44.62 -0.43 -7.08
C LYS A 488 -43.42 0.11 -7.85
N THR A 489 -43.66 1.13 -8.68
CA THR A 489 -42.68 1.56 -9.68
C THR A 489 -42.27 3.00 -9.44
N ALA A 490 -40.97 3.25 -9.28
CA ALA A 490 -40.39 4.58 -9.24
C ALA A 490 -39.65 4.89 -10.54
N TYR A 491 -40.03 5.96 -11.24
CA TYR A 491 -39.42 6.40 -12.49
C TYR A 491 -38.67 7.72 -12.29
N PHE A 492 -37.36 7.68 -12.49
CA PHE A 492 -36.47 8.83 -12.33
C PHE A 492 -36.14 9.44 -13.69
N LEU A 493 -36.50 10.70 -13.88
CA LEU A 493 -36.16 11.52 -15.05
C LEU A 493 -35.12 12.57 -14.64
N VAL A 494 -33.87 12.37 -15.08
CA VAL A 494 -32.74 13.24 -14.73
C VAL A 494 -32.25 13.93 -15.99
N ASP A 495 -32.38 15.26 -16.00
CA ASP A 495 -31.90 16.10 -17.10
C ASP A 495 -30.38 16.14 -17.15
N ALA A 496 -29.81 16.18 -18.36
CA ALA A 496 -28.36 16.19 -18.64
C ALA A 496 -27.54 15.03 -18.04
N LEU A 497 -28.16 13.92 -17.60
CA LEU A 497 -27.43 12.74 -17.10
C LEU A 497 -26.79 11.97 -18.26
N ARG A 498 -25.48 12.11 -18.41
CA ARG A 498 -24.70 11.42 -19.46
C ARG A 498 -24.63 9.91 -19.21
N TYR A 499 -24.42 9.13 -20.27
CA TYR A 499 -24.35 7.67 -20.21
C TYR A 499 -23.31 7.16 -19.21
N GLU A 500 -22.09 7.71 -19.24
CA GLU A 500 -21.00 7.35 -18.33
C GLU A 500 -21.35 7.58 -16.84
N MET A 501 -22.11 8.64 -16.56
CA MET A 501 -22.61 8.98 -15.22
C MET A 501 -23.71 8.03 -14.77
N GLY A 502 -24.57 7.60 -15.70
CA GLY A 502 -25.58 6.58 -15.45
C GLY A 502 -24.96 5.23 -15.08
N LEU A 503 -23.87 4.85 -15.74
CA LEU A 503 -23.11 3.65 -15.37
C LEU A 503 -22.42 3.82 -14.00
N GLU A 504 -21.85 5.00 -13.71
CA GLU A 504 -21.22 5.22 -12.41
C GLU A 504 -22.27 5.20 -11.29
N LEU A 505 -23.46 5.76 -11.53
CA LEU A 505 -24.59 5.70 -10.61
C LEU A 505 -24.90 4.25 -10.22
N ILE A 506 -24.99 3.37 -11.22
CA ILE A 506 -25.29 1.94 -11.09
C ILE A 506 -24.19 1.19 -10.32
N GLU A 507 -22.91 1.41 -10.65
CA GLU A 507 -21.78 0.78 -9.94
C GLU A 507 -21.85 1.02 -8.43
N GLY A 508 -22.24 2.23 -7.99
CA GLY A 508 -22.41 2.52 -6.57
C GLY A 508 -23.70 2.00 -5.92
N LEU A 509 -24.53 1.25 -6.66
CA LEU A 509 -25.68 0.49 -6.16
C LEU A 509 -25.39 -1.02 -6.10
N GLU A 510 -24.33 -1.52 -6.75
CA GLU A 510 -23.97 -2.95 -6.81
C GLU A 510 -23.52 -3.53 -5.45
N ASP A 511 -22.98 -2.69 -4.56
CA ASP A 511 -22.61 -3.09 -3.19
C ASP A 511 -23.82 -3.41 -2.29
N GLU A 512 -25.05 -3.31 -2.84
CA GLU A 512 -26.31 -3.47 -2.12
C GLU A 512 -27.21 -4.56 -2.75
N ARG A 513 -28.27 -4.94 -2.04
CA ARG A 513 -29.22 -6.01 -2.43
C ARG A 513 -30.12 -5.63 -3.62
N PHE A 514 -29.63 -4.83 -4.56
CA PHE A 514 -30.36 -4.44 -5.76
C PHE A 514 -29.98 -5.37 -6.91
N ASP A 515 -30.98 -5.76 -7.70
CA ASP A 515 -30.78 -6.30 -9.03
C ASP A 515 -30.75 -5.13 -10.02
N VAL A 516 -29.63 -4.93 -10.72
CA VAL A 516 -29.40 -3.74 -11.54
C VAL A 516 -29.08 -4.13 -12.98
N GLU A 517 -29.84 -3.57 -13.92
CA GLU A 517 -29.62 -3.71 -15.37
C GLU A 517 -29.32 -2.34 -15.97
N ALA A 518 -28.22 -2.24 -16.73
CA ALA A 518 -27.89 -1.08 -17.54
C ALA A 518 -28.12 -1.40 -19.02
N THR A 519 -28.88 -0.58 -19.74
CA THR A 519 -29.08 -0.73 -21.19
C THR A 519 -28.86 0.60 -21.90
N ALA A 520 -28.06 0.60 -22.96
CA ALA A 520 -27.92 1.76 -23.84
C ALA A 520 -29.20 1.99 -24.66
N ALA A 521 -29.54 3.26 -24.90
CA ALA A 521 -30.66 3.66 -25.74
C ALA A 521 -30.23 4.79 -26.69
N PHE A 522 -30.84 4.84 -27.87
CA PHE A 522 -30.54 5.86 -28.86
C PHE A 522 -31.34 7.14 -28.58
N ALA A 523 -30.64 8.25 -28.35
CA ALA A 523 -31.25 9.54 -28.02
C ALA A 523 -32.11 10.08 -29.18
N GLN A 524 -33.19 10.79 -28.85
CA GLN A 524 -34.01 11.49 -29.82
C GLN A 524 -33.30 12.77 -30.29
N LEU A 525 -33.15 12.91 -31.61
CA LEU A 525 -32.56 14.11 -32.21
C LEU A 525 -33.63 15.21 -32.44
N PRO A 526 -33.27 16.50 -32.30
CA PRO A 526 -32.00 16.99 -31.78
C PRO A 526 -31.88 16.78 -30.26
N THR A 527 -30.67 16.57 -29.75
CA THR A 527 -30.38 16.29 -28.32
C THR A 527 -30.42 17.55 -27.46
N ILE A 528 -31.52 18.30 -27.54
CA ILE A 528 -31.83 19.43 -26.64
C ILE A 528 -32.80 18.98 -25.55
N THR A 529 -32.80 19.70 -24.43
CA THR A 529 -33.57 19.36 -23.23
C THR A 529 -35.07 19.19 -23.51
N GLU A 530 -35.67 20.04 -24.34
CA GLU A 530 -37.10 19.96 -24.67
C GLU A 530 -37.45 18.67 -25.40
N VAL A 531 -36.62 18.26 -26.36
CA VAL A 531 -36.81 17.04 -27.18
C VAL A 531 -36.51 15.79 -26.37
N GLY A 532 -35.35 15.77 -25.69
CA GLY A 532 -34.91 14.62 -24.90
C GLY A 532 -35.88 14.29 -23.77
N MET A 533 -36.27 15.29 -22.98
CA MET A 533 -37.16 15.07 -21.83
C MET A 533 -38.61 14.79 -22.26
N ALA A 534 -39.07 15.32 -23.40
CA ALA A 534 -40.37 14.93 -23.96
C ALA A 534 -40.36 13.51 -24.53
N SER A 535 -39.21 13.00 -24.96
CA SER A 535 -39.10 11.62 -25.46
C SER A 535 -39.19 10.58 -24.35
N LEU A 536 -38.95 10.96 -23.08
CA LEU A 536 -39.00 10.03 -21.95
C LEU A 536 -40.39 9.95 -21.28
N VAL A 537 -41.36 10.76 -21.70
CA VAL A 537 -42.71 10.72 -21.10
C VAL A 537 -43.58 9.62 -21.71
N ALA A 538 -44.63 9.22 -20.99
CA ALA A 538 -45.61 8.25 -21.48
C ALA A 538 -46.25 8.72 -22.81
N GLY A 539 -46.42 7.81 -23.77
CA GLY A 539 -46.99 8.12 -25.09
C GLY A 539 -46.01 8.76 -26.10
N ALA A 540 -44.73 8.96 -25.76
CA ALA A 540 -43.75 9.48 -26.72
C ALA A 540 -43.58 8.61 -27.98
N ASN A 541 -43.82 7.31 -27.87
CA ASN A 541 -43.76 6.36 -28.98
C ASN A 541 -44.90 6.51 -30.01
N THR A 542 -46.00 7.19 -29.67
CA THR A 542 -47.16 7.35 -30.57
C THR A 542 -47.02 8.51 -31.55
N GLY A 543 -45.99 9.35 -31.39
CA GLY A 543 -45.71 10.48 -32.26
C GLY A 543 -45.39 11.75 -31.47
N LEU A 544 -44.30 12.41 -31.84
CA LEU A 544 -43.86 13.70 -31.30
C LEU A 544 -43.72 14.67 -32.46
N GLU A 545 -44.33 15.84 -32.35
CA GLU A 545 -44.24 16.92 -33.34
C GLU A 545 -43.44 18.08 -32.76
N LEU A 546 -42.38 18.50 -33.46
CA LEU A 546 -41.65 19.72 -33.12
C LEU A 546 -42.50 20.93 -33.47
N VAL A 547 -42.79 21.80 -32.50
CA VAL A 547 -43.63 22.99 -32.70
C VAL A 547 -42.91 24.24 -32.19
N GLU A 548 -43.07 25.36 -32.90
CA GLU A 548 -42.58 26.66 -32.43
C GLU A 548 -43.47 27.20 -31.30
N THR A 549 -42.83 27.67 -30.23
CA THR A 549 -43.49 28.33 -29.11
C THR A 549 -42.93 29.75 -28.96
N GLY A 550 -43.52 30.71 -29.68
CA GLY A 550 -43.18 32.14 -29.55
C GLY A 550 -41.83 32.53 -30.13
N LYS A 551 -41.25 33.66 -29.68
CA LYS A 551 -40.16 34.38 -30.38
C LYS A 551 -38.80 33.65 -30.48
N SER A 552 -38.63 32.50 -29.82
CA SER A 552 -37.42 31.66 -29.93
C SER A 552 -37.53 30.30 -29.26
N GLY A 553 -38.70 29.93 -28.71
CA GLY A 553 -38.86 28.68 -27.98
C GLY A 553 -39.30 27.54 -28.89
N VAL A 554 -38.84 26.33 -28.58
CA VAL A 554 -39.31 25.10 -29.23
C VAL A 554 -40.09 24.29 -28.19
N GLY A 555 -41.21 23.69 -28.61
CA GLY A 555 -41.99 22.78 -27.80
C GLY A 555 -42.19 21.46 -28.53
N ILE A 556 -42.52 20.41 -27.78
CA ILE A 556 -42.85 19.12 -28.35
C ILE A 556 -44.33 18.86 -28.14
N LYS A 557 -45.07 18.73 -29.23
CA LYS A 557 -46.48 18.36 -29.17
C LYS A 557 -46.60 16.84 -29.14
N ALA A 558 -47.27 16.35 -28.10
CA ALA A 558 -47.61 14.95 -27.90
C ALA A 558 -49.14 14.84 -27.76
N GLY A 559 -49.80 14.29 -28.78
CA GLY A 559 -51.26 14.39 -28.92
C GLY A 559 -51.71 15.85 -28.97
N ASP A 560 -52.63 16.23 -28.07
CA ASP A 560 -53.14 17.61 -27.97
C ASP A 560 -52.36 18.50 -26.99
N SER A 561 -51.31 17.96 -26.34
CA SER A 561 -50.54 18.67 -25.32
C SER A 561 -49.20 19.19 -25.85
N ILE A 562 -48.82 20.41 -25.46
CA ILE A 562 -47.51 20.99 -25.75
C ILE A 562 -46.59 20.83 -24.52
N LEU A 563 -45.57 19.99 -24.69
CA LEU A 563 -44.53 19.69 -23.72
C LEU A 563 -43.36 20.65 -23.91
N LYS A 564 -43.31 21.71 -23.09
CA LYS A 564 -42.27 22.74 -23.15
C LYS A 564 -41.47 22.84 -21.85
N ASP A 565 -42.06 22.48 -20.73
CA ASP A 565 -41.43 22.59 -19.42
C ASP A 565 -41.78 21.41 -18.52
N ARG A 566 -41.15 21.34 -17.35
CA ARG A 566 -41.42 20.30 -16.34
C ARG A 566 -42.90 20.23 -15.97
N SER A 567 -43.57 21.37 -15.84
CA SER A 567 -44.97 21.44 -15.40
C SER A 567 -45.89 20.79 -16.43
N THR A 568 -45.72 21.11 -17.72
CA THR A 568 -46.55 20.50 -18.77
C THR A 568 -46.25 19.01 -18.96
N ARG A 569 -44.98 18.59 -18.84
CA ARG A 569 -44.60 17.17 -18.84
C ARG A 569 -45.22 16.37 -17.69
N VAL A 570 -45.16 16.89 -16.47
CA VAL A 570 -45.76 16.24 -15.29
C VAL A 570 -47.29 16.15 -15.41
N LYS A 571 -47.95 17.22 -15.86
CA LYS A 571 -49.41 17.20 -16.07
C LYS A 571 -49.82 16.17 -17.12
N TYR A 572 -49.08 16.11 -18.22
CA TYR A 572 -49.33 15.14 -19.27
C TYR A 572 -49.16 13.69 -18.77
N PHE A 573 -48.08 13.41 -18.02
CA PHE A 573 -47.87 12.11 -17.38
C PHE A 573 -49.01 11.74 -16.42
N ALA A 574 -49.40 12.67 -15.55
CA ALA A 574 -50.48 12.44 -14.58
C ALA A 574 -51.83 12.17 -15.25
N ASN A 575 -52.13 12.86 -16.35
CA ASN A 575 -53.36 12.63 -17.13
C ASN A 575 -53.39 11.23 -17.77
N LEU A 576 -52.26 10.76 -18.29
CA LEU A 576 -52.18 9.42 -18.89
C LEU A 576 -52.29 8.30 -17.84
N MET A 577 -51.82 8.56 -16.63
CA MET A 577 -51.79 7.61 -15.51
C MET A 577 -52.94 7.82 -14.51
N HIS A 578 -54.05 8.42 -14.94
CA HIS A 578 -55.19 8.80 -14.10
C HIS A 578 -55.83 7.65 -13.30
N ASN A 579 -55.55 6.40 -13.67
CA ASN A 579 -56.04 5.20 -12.97
C ASN A 579 -55.12 4.74 -11.82
N GLU A 580 -53.93 5.32 -11.68
CA GLU A 580 -52.92 4.93 -10.69
C GLU A 580 -52.79 5.99 -9.58
N ASN A 581 -52.36 5.59 -8.38
CA ASN A 581 -52.00 6.55 -7.33
C ASN A 581 -50.58 7.09 -7.56
N ILE A 582 -50.48 8.23 -8.25
CA ILE A 582 -49.19 8.81 -8.63
C ILE A 582 -48.70 9.83 -7.60
N LEU A 583 -47.44 9.70 -7.19
CA LEU A 583 -46.73 10.74 -6.46
C LEU A 583 -45.62 11.35 -7.34
N VAL A 584 -45.64 12.67 -7.48
CA VAL A 584 -44.60 13.40 -8.22
C VAL A 584 -43.70 14.14 -7.24
N LEU A 585 -42.39 13.92 -7.33
CA LEU A 585 -41.38 14.51 -6.47
C LEU A 585 -40.24 15.14 -7.27
N LYS A 586 -39.62 16.18 -6.71
CA LYS A 586 -38.27 16.60 -7.10
C LYS A 586 -37.23 15.79 -6.32
N LEU A 587 -36.05 15.58 -6.91
CA LEU A 587 -34.97 14.82 -6.28
C LEU A 587 -34.64 15.31 -4.84
N ASN A 588 -34.55 16.63 -4.63
CA ASN A 588 -34.27 17.20 -3.31
C ASN A 588 -35.34 16.90 -2.24
N GLU A 589 -36.60 16.64 -2.62
CA GLU A 589 -37.65 16.27 -1.66
C GLU A 589 -37.37 14.89 -1.01
N LEU A 590 -36.55 14.06 -1.64
CA LEU A 590 -36.14 12.75 -1.14
C LEU A 590 -34.91 12.82 -0.23
N MET A 591 -34.19 13.94 -0.14
CA MET A 591 -32.96 14.00 0.68
C MET A 591 -33.26 13.95 2.19
N LYS A 592 -34.29 14.69 2.62
CA LYS A 592 -34.78 14.70 4.01
C LYS A 592 -36.32 14.75 4.01
N PRO A 593 -37.00 13.64 3.61
CA PRO A 593 -38.44 13.64 3.47
C PRO A 593 -39.11 13.78 4.85
N SER A 594 -40.11 14.65 4.92
CA SER A 594 -40.95 14.78 6.11
C SER A 594 -41.69 13.47 6.42
N LYS A 595 -42.27 13.35 7.62
CA LYS A 595 -43.08 12.17 7.98
C LYS A 595 -44.22 11.97 6.97
N LYS A 596 -44.93 13.05 6.63
CA LYS A 596 -45.99 13.05 5.61
C LYS A 596 -45.46 12.58 4.25
N ARG A 597 -44.29 13.07 3.80
CA ARG A 597 -43.72 12.62 2.52
C ARG A 597 -43.39 11.14 2.49
N ARG A 598 -42.92 10.57 3.61
CA ARG A 598 -42.70 9.12 3.72
C ARG A 598 -44.01 8.33 3.63
N GLU A 599 -45.09 8.85 4.22
CA GLU A 599 -46.43 8.27 4.11
C GLU A 599 -46.96 8.35 2.67
N ASP A 600 -46.81 9.51 2.01
CA ASP A 600 -47.17 9.69 0.60
C ASP A 600 -46.42 8.69 -0.30
N ILE A 601 -45.09 8.55 -0.08
CA ILE A 601 -44.25 7.59 -0.81
C ILE A 601 -44.72 6.17 -0.58
N ALA A 602 -45.05 5.79 0.66
CA ALA A 602 -45.53 4.44 0.99
C ALA A 602 -46.87 4.12 0.32
N GLN A 603 -47.76 5.10 0.17
CA GLN A 603 -49.11 4.94 -0.41
C GLN A 603 -49.15 4.98 -1.95
N ALA A 604 -48.16 5.58 -2.60
CA ALA A 604 -48.14 5.71 -4.06
C ALA A 604 -47.87 4.37 -4.76
N ASP A 605 -48.55 4.12 -5.88
CA ASP A 605 -48.29 2.96 -6.74
C ASP A 605 -47.19 3.29 -7.76
N VAL A 606 -47.20 4.54 -8.24
CA VAL A 606 -46.24 5.07 -9.20
C VAL A 606 -45.61 6.34 -8.65
N ILE A 607 -44.28 6.41 -8.63
CA ILE A 607 -43.54 7.59 -8.17
C ILE A 607 -42.76 8.16 -9.35
N LEU A 608 -43.06 9.40 -9.75
CA LEU A 608 -42.27 10.13 -10.74
C LEU A 608 -41.31 11.08 -10.04
N VAL A 609 -40.01 10.85 -10.18
CA VAL A 609 -38.97 11.73 -9.64
C VAL A 609 -38.32 12.49 -10.78
N THR A 610 -38.26 13.81 -10.68
CA THR A 610 -37.59 14.66 -11.68
C THR A 610 -36.39 15.38 -11.08
N SER A 611 -35.29 15.46 -11.83
CA SER A 611 -34.12 16.27 -11.50
C SER A 611 -33.73 17.12 -12.70
N GLN A 612 -33.39 18.39 -12.46
CA GLN A 612 -32.82 19.33 -13.44
C GLN A 612 -31.52 19.96 -12.91
N GLU A 613 -30.94 19.36 -11.86
CA GLU A 613 -29.81 19.96 -11.15
C GLU A 613 -28.58 20.05 -12.04
N ILE A 614 -28.26 18.99 -12.78
CA ILE A 614 -27.08 18.95 -13.68
C ILE A 614 -27.21 20.02 -14.77
N ASP A 615 -28.34 20.01 -15.48
CA ASP A 615 -28.62 20.93 -16.59
C ASP A 615 -28.58 22.40 -16.13
N ARG A 616 -29.29 22.75 -15.05
CA ARG A 616 -29.28 24.10 -14.49
C ARG A 616 -27.91 24.54 -14.01
N LEU A 617 -27.15 23.64 -13.37
CA LEU A 617 -25.79 23.96 -12.93
C LEU A 617 -24.87 24.23 -14.12
N GLY A 618 -25.08 23.54 -15.25
CA GLY A 618 -24.32 23.77 -16.47
C GLY A 618 -24.70 25.04 -17.23
N GLU A 619 -25.96 25.50 -17.15
CA GLU A 619 -26.45 26.67 -17.88
C GLU A 619 -26.48 27.97 -17.06
N GLU A 620 -26.82 27.90 -15.77
CA GLU A 620 -27.13 29.07 -14.95
C GLU A 620 -25.95 29.52 -14.06
N VAL A 621 -24.96 28.65 -13.81
CA VAL A 621 -23.80 28.99 -12.96
C VAL A 621 -22.75 29.69 -13.81
N GLU A 622 -22.42 30.94 -13.46
CA GLU A 622 -21.39 31.72 -14.17
C GLU A 622 -19.98 31.15 -13.95
N ASP A 623 -19.73 30.49 -12.81
CA ASP A 623 -18.46 29.86 -12.46
C ASP A 623 -18.42 28.37 -12.86
N GLU A 624 -17.65 28.05 -13.90
CA GLU A 624 -17.47 26.68 -14.37
C GLU A 624 -16.89 25.74 -13.30
N GLU A 625 -16.06 26.24 -12.38
CA GLU A 625 -15.48 25.42 -11.31
C GLU A 625 -16.54 25.01 -10.29
N GLU A 626 -17.44 25.92 -9.95
CA GLU A 626 -18.57 25.64 -9.08
C GLU A 626 -19.49 24.56 -9.70
N ALA A 627 -19.80 24.67 -11.00
CA ALA A 627 -20.57 23.65 -11.71
C ALA A 627 -19.88 22.27 -11.69
N ARG A 628 -18.56 22.21 -11.89
CA ARG A 628 -17.76 20.96 -11.83
C ARG A 628 -17.76 20.33 -10.44
N ARG A 629 -17.74 21.12 -9.38
CA ARG A 629 -17.81 20.62 -7.99
C ARG A 629 -19.16 19.93 -7.71
N PHE A 630 -20.26 20.48 -8.22
CA PHE A 630 -21.61 19.98 -7.91
C PHE A 630 -22.08 18.76 -8.72
N MET A 631 -21.57 18.52 -9.93
CA MET A 631 -22.04 17.42 -10.79
C MET A 631 -21.95 16.04 -10.12
N ASP A 632 -20.86 15.76 -9.40
CA ASP A 632 -20.65 14.47 -8.71
C ASP A 632 -21.58 14.30 -7.50
N GLU A 633 -22.00 15.40 -6.85
CA GLU A 633 -22.94 15.34 -5.73
C GLU A 633 -24.32 14.82 -6.14
N VAL A 634 -24.76 15.11 -7.38
CA VAL A 634 -26.06 14.68 -7.89
C VAL A 634 -26.15 13.15 -7.94
N LEU A 635 -25.07 12.45 -8.32
CA LEU A 635 -25.02 10.99 -8.28
C LEU A 635 -25.19 10.46 -6.86
N GLY A 636 -24.52 11.07 -5.89
CA GLY A 636 -24.69 10.74 -4.47
C GLY A 636 -26.10 11.03 -3.94
N LYS A 637 -26.78 12.07 -4.43
CA LYS A 637 -28.20 12.34 -4.14
C LYS A 637 -29.10 11.28 -4.77
N LEU A 638 -28.87 10.89 -6.03
CA LEU A 638 -29.64 9.86 -6.72
C LEU A 638 -29.55 8.51 -6.00
N ARG A 639 -28.35 8.05 -5.64
CA ARG A 639 -28.17 6.80 -4.86
C ARG A 639 -28.94 6.84 -3.54
N ARG A 640 -28.86 7.96 -2.80
CA ARG A 640 -29.63 8.14 -1.55
C ARG A 640 -31.13 8.21 -1.75
N ALA A 641 -31.59 8.72 -2.89
CA ALA A 641 -33.00 8.79 -3.24
C ALA A 641 -33.57 7.43 -3.62
N ILE A 642 -32.83 6.62 -4.39
CA ILE A 642 -33.23 5.27 -4.81
C ILE A 642 -33.37 4.32 -3.61
N ARG A 643 -32.54 4.49 -2.58
CA ARG A 643 -32.59 3.69 -1.33
C ARG A 643 -33.81 3.95 -0.44
N LYS A 644 -34.59 5.00 -0.73
CA LYS A 644 -35.74 5.41 0.08
C LYS A 644 -37.03 5.03 -0.61
#